data_AF-A0A2I0NDD5-F1
#
_entry.id   AF-A0A2I0NDD5-F1
#
_cell.length_a   1.000
_cell.length_b   1.000
_cell.length_c   1.000
_cell.angle_alpha   90.00
_cell.angle_beta   90.00
_cell.angle_gamma   90.00
#
_symmetry.space_group_name_H-M   'P 1'
#
loop_
_entity.id
_entity.type
_entity.pdbx_description
1 polymer ?
#
loop_
_entity_poly.entity_id
_entity_poly.type
_entity_poly.pdbx_seq_one_letter_code
_entity_poly.pdbx_strand_id
1 'polypeptide(L)'
;QMGFFISDLVLGKSLTLVSYLPVRNAPQTIQKIVEIIRQKNPDIELKTEGKAQSIEFGAGLKTFFVQKNQLLYIINQINSNAQPVIDAILRGDSSLVKSSRFKDVAEKLDIYKDIFLYVDFLSLLSKNKEYFGGEKVKLLSGWNINAYESLGIAFNCTTKDFVSQYVLTVNDKYQHWLKLFKSSSFNKEFLIKQSDFPGFALSVAINPTRLYMNVKEFLSAQDYQTFLQMKSMIKNQFNIELEELVNLFDGNFHYIIPAKITLEEAVKSSVMAFGIHDERDTMTMLDRIIDKSMSPMQKKMLIQKGNTYILPDMQIGFKDNNLIITYNTTVLKKVMSSTSSGSFMTKLQDQELKKMLKADTTVIFLSGALFRNKLDKISSLRENDLEGYGNLIKALLPKLSYLLYSFGLDDDALVGRFIIKTQLEKPFFQEVLPELVKIIKRLAQTNEVNSGVSDSEKNEIEDTEATDSIETTKIIDTMGDMPEWIKTDISVQELEGSKQIIFKSKGESKFKDSAKECASLNVTTGAAAATQFLFKEQIKEAFLSLKNENELKDKILKRIDSKTGEVKKTLNLLVFKEMGAWWRQLLKANIENNRLAGWSAPFFEYYIHLAMEYSVYVKMRDNLLKDIKPTLKLSKIQLKFYQNLLIKLQQLDKKTNYNLGETNKEVEKKLVYKAKKQIDKRETGEFNQKIIGKWTCVSMGEVLPGFGIDIPAALTFTRDGRYSWTYIRGGEKIIDSGKYFLI
;
A
#
# COMPACT_ATOMS: atom_id res chain seq x y z
N GLN A 1 11.44 -30.09 -14.05
CA GLN A 1 10.06 -30.28 -13.55
C GLN A 1 10.15 -30.37 -12.05
N MET A 2 9.52 -29.50 -11.29
CA MET A 2 9.47 -29.52 -9.82
C MET A 2 8.02 -29.23 -9.48
N GLY A 3 7.26 -30.24 -9.05
CA GLY A 3 5.91 -30.01 -8.58
C GLY A 3 5.95 -29.72 -7.09
N PHE A 4 5.20 -28.72 -6.64
CA PHE A 4 4.94 -28.49 -5.23
C PHE A 4 3.45 -28.67 -5.00
N PHE A 5 3.09 -29.43 -3.99
CA PHE A 5 1.70 -29.48 -3.56
C PHE A 5 1.69 -29.40 -2.05
N ILE A 6 0.89 -28.49 -1.52
CA ILE A 6 0.62 -28.48 -0.09
C ILE A 6 -0.45 -29.54 0.12
N SER A 7 -0.05 -30.80 0.33
CA SER A 7 -0.98 -31.79 0.89
C SER A 7 -0.86 -31.78 2.40
N ASP A 8 -1.91 -31.33 3.08
CA ASP A 8 -2.15 -31.80 4.43
C ASP A 8 -2.89 -33.13 4.35
N LEU A 9 -2.10 -34.20 4.46
CA LEU A 9 -2.61 -35.45 5.00
C LEU A 9 -2.11 -35.53 6.44
N VAL A 10 -2.64 -34.70 7.34
CA VAL A 10 -2.31 -34.82 8.76
C VAL A 10 -3.52 -34.73 9.67
N LEU A 11 -3.72 -35.85 10.36
CA LEU A 11 -4.38 -36.00 11.64
C LEU A 11 -3.57 -35.20 12.69
N GLY A 12 -3.89 -33.91 12.87
CA GLY A 12 -3.39 -33.09 13.99
C GLY A 12 -2.39 -31.96 13.65
N LYS A 13 -2.72 -30.75 14.12
CA LYS A 13 -1.90 -29.54 14.44
C LYS A 13 -0.55 -29.30 13.71
N SER A 14 -0.38 -29.63 12.43
CA SER A 14 0.91 -29.42 11.75
C SER A 14 0.77 -29.19 10.25
N LEU A 15 1.63 -28.34 9.70
CA LEU A 15 1.73 -28.03 8.28
C LEU A 15 2.78 -28.95 7.65
N THR A 16 2.39 -29.74 6.65
CA THR A 16 3.33 -30.55 5.86
C THR A 16 3.44 -30.02 4.43
N LEU A 17 4.65 -29.62 4.02
CA LEU A 17 4.94 -29.20 2.65
C LEU A 17 5.55 -30.35 1.87
N VAL A 18 4.85 -30.85 0.85
CA VAL A 18 5.38 -31.90 -0.03
C VAL A 18 5.80 -31.29 -1.37
N SER A 19 7.06 -31.47 -1.71
CA SER A 19 7.62 -31.13 -3.01
C SER A 19 8.08 -32.41 -3.70
N TYR A 20 8.13 -32.44 -5.02
CA TYR A 20 8.76 -33.56 -5.72
C TYR A 20 9.56 -33.09 -6.93
N LEU A 21 10.63 -33.82 -7.23
CA LEU A 21 11.47 -33.59 -8.38
C LEU A 21 11.75 -34.93 -9.10
N PRO A 22 11.73 -34.97 -10.44
CA PRO A 22 12.22 -36.10 -11.19
C PRO A 22 13.73 -36.16 -11.06
N VAL A 23 14.23 -37.35 -10.76
CA VAL A 23 15.65 -37.63 -10.56
C VAL A 23 16.03 -38.88 -11.32
N ARG A 24 17.22 -38.85 -11.94
CA ARG A 24 17.84 -40.06 -12.52
C ARG A 24 18.45 -40.94 -11.44
N ASN A 25 18.97 -40.31 -10.37
CA ASN A 25 19.60 -40.98 -9.24
C ASN A 25 19.22 -40.22 -7.96
N ALA A 26 18.24 -40.72 -7.21
CA ALA A 26 17.77 -40.05 -6.00
C ALA A 26 18.84 -40.06 -4.88
N PRO A 27 19.52 -41.17 -4.59
CA PRO A 27 20.57 -41.19 -3.56
C PRO A 27 21.64 -40.12 -3.75
N GLN A 28 22.17 -40.00 -4.98
CA GLN A 28 23.17 -38.97 -5.31
C GLN A 28 22.59 -37.55 -5.20
N THR A 29 21.31 -37.38 -5.54
CA THR A 29 20.63 -36.08 -5.45
C THR A 29 20.42 -35.66 -4.00
N ILE A 30 19.99 -36.59 -3.14
CA ILE A 30 19.81 -36.37 -1.70
C ILE A 30 21.16 -36.02 -1.06
N GLN A 31 22.22 -36.77 -1.39
CA GLN A 31 23.58 -36.47 -0.91
C GLN A 31 24.00 -35.04 -1.26
N LYS A 32 23.82 -34.60 -2.52
CA LYS A 32 24.13 -33.23 -2.93
C LYS A 32 23.29 -32.18 -2.21
N ILE A 33 22.00 -32.44 -1.99
CA ILE A 33 21.13 -31.53 -1.22
C ILE A 33 21.66 -31.39 0.20
N VAL A 34 21.99 -32.50 0.85
CA VAL A 34 22.55 -32.53 2.22
C VAL A 34 23.90 -31.85 2.29
N GLU A 35 24.79 -32.06 1.31
CA GLU A 35 26.09 -31.37 1.23
C GLU A 35 25.92 -29.85 1.16
N ILE A 36 24.99 -29.36 0.33
CA ILE A 36 24.68 -27.92 0.23
C ILE A 36 24.12 -27.38 1.56
N ILE A 37 23.31 -28.18 2.26
CA ILE A 37 22.74 -27.81 3.55
C ILE A 37 23.82 -27.78 4.64
N ARG A 38 24.72 -28.77 4.65
CA ARG A 38 25.86 -28.87 5.58
C ARG A 38 26.84 -27.73 5.47
N GLN A 39 26.99 -27.13 4.28
CA GLN A 39 27.79 -25.91 4.11
C GLN A 39 27.29 -24.75 4.98
N LYS A 40 26.02 -24.76 5.41
CA LYS A 40 25.43 -23.76 6.29
C LYS A 40 25.09 -24.28 7.69
N ASN A 41 24.90 -25.58 7.84
CA ASN A 41 24.56 -26.22 9.10
C ASN A 41 25.37 -27.51 9.23
N PRO A 42 26.65 -27.42 9.67
CA PRO A 42 27.58 -28.54 9.68
C PRO A 42 27.06 -29.77 10.44
N ASP A 43 26.27 -29.52 11.48
CA ASP A 43 25.73 -30.54 12.38
C ASP A 43 24.54 -31.31 11.79
N ILE A 44 24.09 -30.97 10.58
CA ILE A 44 22.98 -31.69 9.95
C ILE A 44 23.42 -33.08 9.51
N GLU A 45 22.83 -34.08 10.15
CA GLU A 45 22.99 -35.48 9.83
C GLU A 45 21.84 -36.00 8.98
N LEU A 46 22.18 -36.72 7.91
CA LEU A 46 21.21 -37.51 7.15
C LEU A 46 20.95 -38.81 7.91
N LYS A 47 19.73 -38.97 8.41
CA LYS A 47 19.27 -40.16 9.13
C LYS A 47 18.42 -41.02 8.19
N THR A 48 18.36 -42.32 8.46
CA THR A 48 17.41 -43.21 7.78
C THR A 48 16.27 -43.50 8.74
N GLU A 49 15.06 -43.07 8.37
CA GLU A 49 13.84 -43.24 9.15
C GLU A 49 12.83 -44.07 8.33
N GLY A 50 12.80 -45.37 8.60
CA GLY A 50 11.95 -46.31 7.86
C GLY A 50 12.34 -46.39 6.37
N LYS A 51 11.42 -45.99 5.49
CA LYS A 51 11.62 -45.97 4.02
C LYS A 51 12.01 -44.59 3.49
N ALA A 52 12.31 -43.65 4.37
CA ALA A 52 12.71 -42.29 4.03
C ALA A 52 14.11 -41.99 4.59
N GLN A 53 14.80 -41.03 3.97
CA GLN A 53 15.94 -40.38 4.59
C GLN A 53 15.49 -39.05 5.19
N SER A 54 15.99 -38.63 6.35
CA SER A 54 15.56 -37.40 7.02
C SER A 54 16.73 -36.53 7.44
N ILE A 55 16.48 -35.23 7.54
CA ILE A 55 17.36 -34.25 8.18
C ILE A 55 16.53 -33.40 9.13
N GLU A 56 17.13 -32.91 10.21
CA GLU A 56 16.46 -32.13 11.25
C GLU A 56 17.16 -30.76 11.41
N PHE A 57 16.39 -29.68 11.43
CA PHE A 57 16.87 -28.30 11.41
C PHE A 57 16.71 -27.55 12.75
N GLY A 58 16.59 -28.28 13.85
CA GLY A 58 16.22 -27.70 15.15
C GLY A 58 14.75 -27.23 15.19
N ALA A 59 14.26 -26.85 16.38
CA ALA A 59 12.87 -26.40 16.60
C ALA A 59 11.77 -27.35 16.08
N GLY A 60 12.09 -28.65 15.94
CA GLY A 60 11.16 -29.69 15.47
C GLY A 60 10.84 -29.63 13.97
N LEU A 61 11.61 -28.88 13.16
CA LEU A 61 11.51 -28.93 11.70
C LEU A 61 12.33 -30.12 11.16
N LYS A 62 11.64 -31.10 10.57
CA LYS A 62 12.25 -32.25 9.89
C LYS A 62 11.93 -32.23 8.40
N THR A 63 12.91 -32.59 7.58
CA THR A 63 12.73 -32.79 6.14
C THR A 63 12.97 -34.25 5.79
N PHE A 64 12.00 -34.89 5.16
CA PHE A 64 12.08 -36.28 4.69
C PHE A 64 12.24 -36.34 3.17
N PHE A 65 13.07 -37.26 2.72
CA PHE A 65 13.36 -37.58 1.34
C PHE A 65 12.82 -38.99 1.05
N VAL A 66 11.85 -39.09 0.17
CA VAL A 66 11.22 -40.36 -0.22
C VAL A 66 11.36 -40.53 -1.71
N GLN A 67 12.03 -41.60 -2.15
CA GLN A 67 12.07 -41.94 -3.57
C GLN A 67 10.90 -42.87 -3.92
N LYS A 68 10.19 -42.54 -4.99
CA LYS A 68 9.26 -43.46 -5.65
C LYS A 68 9.34 -43.29 -7.16
N ASN A 69 9.57 -44.40 -7.86
CA ASN A 69 9.85 -44.41 -9.31
C ASN A 69 11.02 -43.46 -9.63
N GLN A 70 10.85 -42.60 -10.64
CA GLN A 70 11.82 -41.57 -11.01
C GLN A 70 11.59 -40.25 -10.26
N LEU A 71 10.79 -40.23 -9.20
CA LEU A 71 10.50 -39.03 -8.42
C LEU A 71 11.13 -39.11 -7.03
N LEU A 72 11.76 -38.02 -6.61
CA LEU A 72 12.19 -37.76 -5.24
C LEU A 72 11.24 -36.76 -4.61
N TYR A 73 10.53 -37.19 -3.58
CA TYR A 73 9.65 -36.37 -2.76
C TYR A 73 10.45 -35.78 -1.59
N ILE A 74 10.28 -34.49 -1.35
CA ILE A 74 10.85 -33.73 -0.23
C ILE A 74 9.68 -33.27 0.64
N ILE A 75 9.60 -33.76 1.87
CA ILE A 75 8.50 -33.54 2.81
C ILE A 75 9.05 -32.72 3.96
N ASN A 76 8.70 -31.44 4.04
CA ASN A 76 9.07 -30.58 5.17
C ASN A 76 7.93 -30.59 6.18
N GLN A 77 8.25 -30.88 7.44
CA GLN A 77 7.29 -31.08 8.49
C GLN A 77 7.73 -30.40 9.78
N ILE A 78 6.79 -29.75 10.47
CA ILE A 78 7.01 -29.10 11.76
C ILE A 78 6.20 -29.83 12.84
N ASN A 79 6.87 -30.38 13.86
CA ASN A 79 6.26 -30.91 15.07
C ASN A 79 5.20 -32.03 14.88
N SER A 80 5.36 -32.91 13.89
CA SER A 80 4.44 -34.04 13.68
C SER A 80 5.08 -35.27 13.02
N ASN A 81 4.29 -36.33 12.83
CA ASN A 81 4.71 -37.61 12.27
C ASN A 81 4.53 -37.65 10.73
N ALA A 82 5.61 -37.71 9.95
CA ALA A 82 5.56 -37.75 8.47
C ALA A 82 5.14 -39.11 7.93
N GLN A 83 5.15 -40.16 8.76
CA GLN A 83 4.95 -41.53 8.31
C GLN A 83 3.67 -41.74 7.49
N PRO A 84 2.50 -41.16 7.85
CA PRO A 84 1.30 -41.28 7.02
C PRO A 84 1.44 -40.70 5.61
N VAL A 85 2.17 -39.59 5.46
CA VAL A 85 2.43 -38.94 4.16
C VAL A 85 3.43 -39.77 3.36
N ILE A 86 4.49 -40.25 4.00
CA ILE A 86 5.49 -41.14 3.42
C ILE A 86 4.81 -42.41 2.90
N ASP A 87 3.97 -43.05 3.73
CA ASP A 87 3.25 -44.26 3.36
C ASP A 87 2.26 -44.02 2.22
N ALA A 88 1.55 -42.89 2.21
CA ALA A 88 0.65 -42.51 1.12
C ALA A 88 1.41 -42.34 -0.21
N ILE A 89 2.56 -41.65 -0.19
CA ILE A 89 3.44 -41.51 -1.35
C ILE A 89 3.87 -42.90 -1.84
N LEU A 90 4.39 -43.74 -0.94
CA LEU A 90 4.91 -45.06 -1.27
C LEU A 90 3.83 -46.01 -1.79
N ARG A 91 2.61 -45.98 -1.23
CA ARG A 91 1.45 -46.72 -1.78
C ARG A 91 0.97 -46.17 -3.11
N GLY A 92 1.18 -44.87 -3.36
CA GLY A 92 0.64 -44.19 -4.54
C GLY A 92 -0.82 -43.79 -4.35
N ASP A 93 -1.27 -43.85 -3.10
CA ASP A 93 -2.54 -43.30 -2.65
C ASP A 93 -2.40 -41.78 -2.57
N SER A 94 -2.43 -41.12 -3.73
CA SER A 94 -2.61 -39.69 -3.75
C SER A 94 -4.09 -39.39 -3.62
N SER A 95 -4.51 -38.97 -2.42
CA SER A 95 -5.83 -38.36 -2.23
C SER A 95 -6.02 -37.14 -3.14
N LEU A 96 -4.92 -36.49 -3.53
CA LEU A 96 -4.89 -35.37 -4.47
C LEU A 96 -5.32 -35.78 -5.88
N VAL A 97 -4.77 -36.87 -6.43
CA VAL A 97 -5.17 -37.39 -7.75
C VAL A 97 -6.60 -37.95 -7.74
N LYS A 98 -7.13 -38.30 -6.56
CA LYS A 98 -8.54 -38.66 -6.38
C LYS A 98 -9.46 -37.45 -6.15
N SER A 99 -8.91 -36.26 -5.87
CA SER A 99 -9.68 -35.04 -5.63
C SER A 99 -10.23 -34.49 -6.95
N SER A 100 -11.55 -34.38 -7.06
CA SER A 100 -12.21 -33.74 -8.20
C SER A 100 -11.77 -32.29 -8.38
N ARG A 101 -11.60 -31.53 -7.30
CA ARG A 101 -11.12 -30.13 -7.34
C ARG A 101 -9.70 -30.02 -7.91
N PHE A 102 -8.81 -30.93 -7.53
CA PHE A 102 -7.46 -30.95 -8.07
C PHE A 102 -7.47 -31.25 -9.57
N LYS A 103 -8.26 -32.24 -9.99
CA LYS A 103 -8.40 -32.60 -11.41
C LYS A 103 -8.94 -31.43 -12.23
N ASP A 104 -10.01 -30.80 -11.75
CA ASP A 104 -10.62 -29.63 -12.40
C ASP A 104 -9.60 -28.48 -12.57
N VAL A 105 -8.87 -28.15 -11.51
CA VAL A 105 -7.81 -27.13 -11.56
C VAL A 105 -6.67 -27.53 -12.51
N ALA A 106 -6.26 -28.80 -12.51
CA ALA A 106 -5.18 -29.28 -13.36
C ALA A 106 -5.57 -29.34 -14.84
N GLU A 107 -6.83 -29.67 -15.15
CA GLU A 107 -7.36 -29.71 -16.52
C GLU A 107 -7.52 -28.31 -17.13
N LYS A 108 -7.84 -27.30 -16.32
CA LYS A 108 -7.95 -25.89 -16.73
C LYS A 108 -6.60 -25.19 -16.90
N LEU A 109 -5.52 -25.76 -16.38
CA LEU A 109 -4.18 -25.23 -16.56
C LEU A 109 -3.54 -25.87 -17.77
N ASP A 110 -3.00 -25.04 -18.66
CA ASP A 110 -2.13 -25.50 -19.73
C ASP A 110 -0.83 -25.90 -19.02
N ILE A 111 -0.75 -27.16 -18.60
CA ILE A 111 0.29 -27.63 -17.68
C ILE A 111 1.64 -27.56 -18.39
N TYR A 112 2.27 -26.38 -18.35
CA TYR A 112 3.70 -26.27 -18.56
C TYR A 112 4.32 -27.21 -17.54
N LYS A 113 5.04 -28.23 -18.03
CA LYS A 113 5.49 -29.36 -17.23
C LYS A 113 6.56 -28.98 -16.18
N ASP A 114 6.80 -27.70 -15.94
CA ASP A 114 7.97 -27.21 -15.21
C ASP A 114 7.71 -27.02 -13.73
N ILE A 115 6.82 -26.12 -13.31
CA ILE A 115 6.46 -25.97 -11.90
C ILE A 115 4.95 -25.84 -11.75
N PHE A 116 4.38 -26.58 -10.82
CA PHE A 116 2.95 -26.53 -10.50
C PHE A 116 2.78 -26.42 -8.98
N LEU A 117 1.93 -25.50 -8.53
CA LEU A 117 1.51 -25.28 -7.16
C LEU A 117 0.02 -25.54 -7.06
N TYR A 118 -0.41 -26.30 -6.05
CA TYR A 118 -1.84 -26.44 -5.73
C TYR A 118 -2.11 -26.26 -4.24
N VAL A 119 -3.20 -25.57 -3.94
CA VAL A 119 -3.71 -25.31 -2.59
C VAL A 119 -5.20 -25.66 -2.56
N ASP A 120 -5.62 -26.48 -1.60
CA ASP A 120 -7.03 -26.77 -1.30
C ASP A 120 -7.45 -25.99 -0.04
N PHE A 121 -8.05 -24.82 -0.25
CA PHE A 121 -8.44 -23.92 0.84
C PHE A 121 -9.56 -24.49 1.71
N LEU A 122 -10.51 -25.25 1.13
CA LEU A 122 -11.57 -25.88 1.94
C LEU A 122 -11.00 -26.89 2.93
N SER A 123 -10.06 -27.71 2.49
CA SER A 123 -9.36 -28.66 3.35
C SER A 123 -8.51 -27.95 4.40
N LEU A 124 -7.83 -26.87 4.01
CA LEU A 124 -7.04 -26.02 4.90
C LEU A 124 -7.91 -25.41 6.01
N LEU A 125 -9.05 -24.81 5.66
CA LEU A 125 -9.89 -24.03 6.58
C LEU A 125 -10.78 -24.90 7.48
N SER A 126 -11.40 -25.95 6.92
CA SER A 126 -12.30 -26.82 7.69
C SER A 126 -11.61 -27.47 8.90
N LYS A 127 -10.30 -27.69 8.79
CA LYS A 127 -9.47 -28.38 9.80
C LYS A 127 -8.61 -27.44 10.65
N ASN A 128 -8.47 -26.17 10.27
CA ASN A 128 -7.67 -25.16 10.98
C ASN A 128 -8.49 -23.90 11.37
N LYS A 129 -9.80 -24.07 11.65
CA LYS A 129 -10.69 -22.94 12.01
C LYS A 129 -10.16 -22.09 13.16
N GLU A 130 -9.44 -22.68 14.12
CA GLU A 130 -8.84 -21.94 15.25
C GLU A 130 -7.69 -21.01 14.82
N TYR A 131 -6.88 -21.44 13.84
CA TYR A 131 -5.75 -20.64 13.34
C TYR A 131 -6.20 -19.54 12.38
N PHE A 132 -7.13 -19.85 11.47
CA PHE A 132 -7.60 -18.89 10.48
C PHE A 132 -8.81 -18.06 10.93
N GLY A 133 -9.48 -18.46 12.02
CA GLY A 133 -10.62 -17.74 12.61
C GLY A 133 -10.26 -16.75 13.72
N GLY A 134 -9.00 -16.70 14.17
CA GLY A 134 -8.54 -15.77 15.20
C GLY A 134 -8.05 -14.43 14.63
N GLU A 135 -8.20 -13.34 15.39
CA GLU A 135 -7.73 -11.97 15.06
C GLU A 135 -6.22 -11.85 14.78
N LYS A 136 -5.44 -12.91 15.01
CA LYS A 136 -3.96 -12.90 14.98
C LYS A 136 -3.33 -13.10 13.60
N VAL A 137 -4.04 -13.56 12.57
CA VAL A 137 -3.46 -13.72 11.22
C VAL A 137 -3.51 -12.40 10.45
N LYS A 138 -2.71 -11.42 10.89
CA LYS A 138 -2.59 -10.11 10.22
C LYS A 138 -1.97 -10.20 8.82
N LEU A 139 -1.16 -11.23 8.54
CA LEU A 139 -0.45 -11.38 7.25
C LEU A 139 -1.40 -11.63 6.06
N LEU A 140 -2.59 -12.16 6.31
CA LEU A 140 -3.61 -12.45 5.30
C LEU A 140 -4.88 -11.63 5.52
N SER A 141 -4.85 -10.62 6.38
CA SER A 141 -6.03 -9.85 6.81
C SER A 141 -6.77 -9.08 5.70
N GLY A 142 -6.22 -9.04 4.48
CA GLY A 142 -6.91 -8.54 3.28
C GLY A 142 -7.57 -9.60 2.40
N TRP A 143 -7.32 -10.89 2.64
CA TRP A 143 -7.83 -12.00 1.83
C TRP A 143 -8.83 -12.80 2.68
N ASN A 144 -10.11 -12.81 2.27
CA ASN A 144 -11.08 -13.72 2.86
C ASN A 144 -10.84 -15.11 2.29
N ILE A 145 -9.92 -15.87 2.89
CA ILE A 145 -9.54 -17.21 2.43
C ILE A 145 -10.76 -18.14 2.36
N ASN A 146 -11.77 -17.91 3.22
CA ASN A 146 -13.04 -18.66 3.21
C ASN A 146 -13.87 -18.46 1.93
N ALA A 147 -13.49 -17.51 1.07
CA ALA A 147 -14.13 -17.33 -0.22
C ALA A 147 -13.60 -18.29 -1.30
N TYR A 148 -12.46 -18.94 -1.07
CA TYR A 148 -11.80 -19.75 -2.09
C TYR A 148 -11.89 -21.24 -1.76
N GLU A 149 -12.00 -22.06 -2.80
CA GLU A 149 -11.97 -23.53 -2.66
C GLU A 149 -10.61 -24.11 -2.94
N SER A 150 -10.02 -23.68 -4.06
CA SER A 150 -8.72 -24.14 -4.51
C SER A 150 -8.00 -23.10 -5.34
N LEU A 151 -6.67 -23.19 -5.36
CA LEU A 151 -5.80 -22.40 -6.22
C LEU A 151 -4.77 -23.33 -6.85
N GLY A 152 -4.73 -23.35 -8.18
CA GLY A 152 -3.61 -23.89 -8.95
C GLY A 152 -2.79 -22.77 -9.56
N ILE A 153 -1.47 -22.90 -9.56
CA ILE A 153 -0.55 -22.02 -10.29
C ILE A 153 0.47 -22.88 -11.05
N ALA A 154 0.55 -22.73 -12.36
CA ALA A 154 1.58 -23.33 -13.19
C ALA A 154 2.58 -22.27 -13.64
N PHE A 155 3.87 -22.60 -13.68
CA PHE A 155 4.93 -21.75 -14.23
C PHE A 155 5.64 -22.46 -15.37
N ASN A 156 5.96 -21.71 -16.42
CA ASN A 156 6.85 -22.14 -17.48
C ASN A 156 8.28 -21.70 -17.15
N CYS A 157 9.19 -22.65 -17.00
CA CYS A 157 10.59 -22.40 -16.70
C CYS A 157 11.51 -22.56 -17.91
N THR A 158 10.97 -22.95 -19.05
CA THR A 158 11.71 -23.21 -20.29
C THR A 158 11.68 -22.04 -21.26
N THR A 159 10.77 -21.08 -21.07
CA THR A 159 10.71 -19.86 -21.89
C THR A 159 11.66 -18.77 -21.39
N LYS A 160 12.15 -17.94 -22.33
CA LYS A 160 12.87 -16.68 -21.99
C LYS A 160 12.03 -15.67 -21.22
N ASP A 161 10.71 -15.82 -21.31
CA ASP A 161 9.73 -15.01 -20.59
C ASP A 161 9.34 -15.69 -19.27
N PHE A 162 8.99 -14.92 -18.25
CA PHE A 162 8.30 -15.47 -17.10
C PHE A 162 6.83 -15.64 -17.48
N VAL A 163 6.35 -16.87 -17.52
CA VAL A 163 4.94 -17.16 -17.80
C VAL A 163 4.39 -17.97 -16.65
N SER A 164 3.33 -17.46 -16.01
CA SER A 164 2.52 -18.25 -15.09
C SER A 164 1.06 -18.27 -15.53
N GLN A 165 0.38 -19.35 -15.19
CA GLN A 165 -1.05 -19.49 -15.29
C GLN A 165 -1.60 -19.85 -13.92
N TYR A 166 -2.82 -19.46 -13.63
CA TYR A 166 -3.46 -19.80 -12.37
C TYR A 166 -4.95 -20.04 -12.58
N VAL A 167 -5.50 -20.90 -11.72
CA VAL A 167 -6.93 -21.20 -11.63
C VAL A 167 -7.31 -21.05 -10.17
N LEU A 168 -8.23 -20.13 -9.89
CA LEU A 168 -8.74 -19.87 -8.55
C LEU A 168 -10.22 -20.20 -8.52
N THR A 169 -10.56 -21.31 -7.88
CA THR A 169 -11.95 -21.75 -7.69
C THR A 169 -12.53 -21.05 -6.47
N VAL A 170 -13.73 -20.49 -6.62
CA VAL A 170 -14.41 -19.73 -5.57
C VAL A 170 -15.57 -20.55 -5.03
N ASN A 171 -15.78 -20.48 -3.71
CA ASN A 171 -16.84 -21.25 -3.05
C ASN A 171 -18.22 -20.85 -3.57
N ASP A 172 -19.17 -21.78 -3.61
CA ASP A 172 -20.57 -21.55 -4.02
C ASP A 172 -21.18 -20.27 -3.42
N LYS A 173 -20.91 -20.01 -2.13
CA LYS A 173 -21.38 -18.81 -1.44
C LYS A 173 -20.91 -17.52 -2.12
N TYR A 174 -19.77 -17.53 -2.80
CA TYR A 174 -19.14 -16.39 -3.45
C TYR A 174 -19.08 -16.50 -4.99
N GLN A 175 -19.54 -17.60 -5.59
CA GLN A 175 -19.58 -17.76 -7.05
C GLN A 175 -20.38 -16.65 -7.75
N HIS A 176 -21.34 -16.05 -7.05
CA HIS A 176 -22.06 -14.89 -7.56
C HIS A 176 -21.15 -13.68 -7.84
N TRP A 177 -20.04 -13.50 -7.11
CA TRP A 177 -19.03 -12.49 -7.42
C TRP A 177 -18.31 -12.82 -8.72
N LEU A 178 -18.06 -14.10 -9.00
CA LEU A 178 -17.56 -14.51 -10.31
C LEU A 178 -18.59 -14.24 -11.40
N LYS A 179 -19.88 -14.49 -11.19
CA LYS A 179 -20.92 -14.17 -12.20
C LYS A 179 -20.90 -12.68 -12.64
N LEU A 180 -20.54 -11.75 -11.76
CA LEU A 180 -20.30 -10.33 -12.12
C LEU A 180 -19.14 -10.15 -13.10
N PHE A 181 -18.09 -10.96 -13.00
CA PHE A 181 -16.98 -10.94 -13.95
C PHE A 181 -17.32 -11.70 -15.26
N LYS A 182 -18.26 -12.67 -15.26
CA LYS A 182 -18.67 -13.41 -16.48
C LYS A 182 -19.39 -12.50 -17.47
N SER A 183 -19.97 -11.43 -16.94
CA SER A 183 -20.63 -10.38 -17.69
C SER A 183 -19.73 -9.31 -18.28
N SER A 184 -18.45 -9.32 -17.90
CA SER A 184 -17.49 -8.33 -18.32
C SER A 184 -16.93 -8.70 -19.71
N SER A 185 -17.55 -8.20 -20.78
CA SER A 185 -17.02 -8.29 -22.15
C SER A 185 -16.24 -7.04 -22.48
N PHE A 186 -14.98 -7.17 -22.92
CA PHE A 186 -14.07 -6.07 -23.24
C PHE A 186 -14.27 -5.54 -24.67
N ASN A 187 -14.48 -4.23 -24.86
CA ASN A 187 -14.46 -3.58 -26.18
C ASN A 187 -13.02 -3.31 -26.57
N LYS A 188 -12.30 -4.41 -26.82
CA LYS A 188 -10.90 -4.37 -27.20
C LYS A 188 -10.71 -3.67 -28.55
N GLU A 189 -11.75 -3.60 -29.36
CA GLU A 189 -11.73 -2.96 -30.66
C GLU A 189 -11.29 -1.49 -30.55
N PHE A 190 -11.79 -0.76 -29.54
CA PHE A 190 -11.36 0.60 -29.28
C PHE A 190 -9.86 0.69 -28.94
N LEU A 191 -9.37 -0.16 -28.02
CA LEU A 191 -7.95 -0.22 -27.64
C LEU A 191 -7.05 -0.59 -28.82
N ILE A 192 -7.51 -1.54 -29.63
CA ILE A 192 -6.78 -2.12 -30.76
C ILE A 192 -6.60 -1.08 -31.86
N LYS A 193 -7.62 -0.25 -32.13
CA LYS A 193 -7.66 0.79 -33.18
C LYS A 193 -6.75 2.00 -32.91
N GLN A 194 -6.31 2.23 -31.67
CA GLN A 194 -5.46 3.39 -31.37
C GLN A 194 -4.05 3.23 -31.96
N SER A 195 -3.56 4.26 -32.67
CA SER A 195 -2.30 4.18 -33.43
C SER A 195 -1.04 4.29 -32.59
N ASP A 196 -1.15 4.89 -31.40
CA ASP A 196 -0.05 5.25 -30.52
C ASP A 196 -0.24 4.56 -29.17
N PHE A 197 0.37 3.39 -28.98
CA PHE A 197 0.23 2.67 -27.73
C PHE A 197 1.58 2.22 -27.14
N PRO A 198 2.15 3.02 -26.22
CA PRO A 198 2.97 2.42 -25.16
C PRO A 198 2.85 3.12 -23.78
N GLY A 199 1.74 2.95 -23.07
CA GLY A 199 1.62 3.30 -21.64
C GLY A 199 0.65 2.38 -20.87
N PHE A 200 0.34 2.69 -19.61
CA PHE A 200 -0.50 1.84 -18.74
C PHE A 200 -1.88 1.64 -19.37
N ALA A 201 -2.21 0.41 -19.72
CA ALA A 201 -3.57 0.05 -20.13
C ALA A 201 -4.21 -0.70 -18.97
N LEU A 202 -5.15 -0.05 -18.30
CA LEU A 202 -6.10 -0.76 -17.47
C LEU A 202 -7.41 -0.81 -18.24
N SER A 203 -7.64 -1.93 -18.92
CA SER A 203 -8.96 -2.24 -19.41
C SER A 203 -9.69 -2.96 -18.30
N VAL A 204 -10.89 -2.49 -17.94
CA VAL A 204 -11.83 -3.24 -17.09
C VAL A 204 -13.18 -3.24 -17.78
N ALA A 205 -13.68 -4.41 -18.15
CA ALA A 205 -15.06 -4.53 -18.56
C ALA A 205 -15.89 -4.62 -17.28
N ILE A 206 -16.84 -3.71 -17.14
CA ILE A 206 -17.87 -3.76 -16.12
C ILE A 206 -19.14 -3.56 -16.89
N ASN A 207 -19.97 -4.59 -16.99
CA ASN A 207 -21.30 -4.45 -17.60
C ASN A 207 -22.22 -3.73 -16.61
N PRO A 208 -22.52 -2.42 -16.76
CA PRO A 208 -23.32 -1.70 -15.78
C PRO A 208 -24.70 -2.29 -15.67
N THR A 209 -25.24 -2.85 -16.76
CA THR A 209 -26.56 -3.51 -16.77
C THR A 209 -26.60 -4.73 -15.90
N ARG A 210 -25.64 -5.65 -16.07
CA ARG A 210 -25.57 -6.84 -15.23
C ARG A 210 -25.11 -6.51 -13.80
N LEU A 211 -24.22 -5.53 -13.63
CA LEU A 211 -23.87 -5.02 -12.30
C LEU A 211 -25.13 -4.48 -11.59
N TYR A 212 -25.91 -3.64 -12.27
CA TYR A 212 -27.16 -3.07 -11.77
C TYR A 212 -28.18 -4.14 -11.40
N MET A 213 -28.40 -5.12 -12.29
CA MET A 213 -29.31 -6.23 -12.03
C MET A 213 -28.87 -7.06 -10.83
N ASN A 214 -27.58 -7.33 -10.72
CA ASN A 214 -27.06 -8.15 -9.62
C ASN A 214 -26.94 -7.37 -8.30
N VAL A 215 -26.80 -6.04 -8.32
CA VAL A 215 -26.80 -5.21 -7.09
C VAL A 215 -28.07 -5.44 -6.27
N LYS A 216 -29.22 -5.64 -6.92
CA LYS A 216 -30.47 -6.01 -6.24
C LYS A 216 -30.37 -7.34 -5.49
N GLU A 217 -29.59 -8.29 -5.99
CA GLU A 217 -29.39 -9.61 -5.38
C GLU A 217 -28.33 -9.57 -4.26
N PHE A 218 -27.43 -8.59 -4.26
CA PHE A 218 -26.31 -8.49 -3.31
C PHE A 218 -26.55 -7.60 -2.11
N LEU A 219 -27.42 -6.61 -2.23
CA LEU A 219 -27.66 -5.67 -1.16
C LEU A 219 -28.54 -6.31 -0.08
N SER A 220 -28.19 -6.08 1.18
CA SER A 220 -29.10 -6.37 2.29
C SER A 220 -30.39 -5.58 2.09
N ALA A 221 -31.50 -5.98 2.73
CA ALA A 221 -32.75 -5.24 2.63
C ALA A 221 -32.56 -3.74 2.98
N GLN A 222 -31.69 -3.45 3.96
CA GLN A 222 -31.37 -2.08 4.35
C GLN A 222 -30.53 -1.35 3.28
N ASP A 223 -29.46 -1.96 2.77
CA ASP A 223 -28.61 -1.33 1.76
C ASP A 223 -29.36 -1.14 0.44
N TYR A 224 -30.29 -2.05 0.12
CA TYR A 224 -31.17 -1.92 -1.03
C TYR A 224 -32.09 -0.71 -0.89
N GLN A 225 -32.61 -0.43 0.31
CA GLN A 225 -33.36 0.81 0.56
C GLN A 225 -32.47 2.05 0.40
N THR A 226 -31.23 2.01 0.88
CA THR A 226 -30.26 3.11 0.64
C THR A 226 -29.97 3.29 -0.85
N PHE A 227 -29.82 2.21 -1.59
CA PHE A 227 -29.66 2.24 -3.04
C PHE A 227 -30.88 2.86 -3.74
N LEU A 228 -32.10 2.49 -3.35
CA LEU A 228 -33.32 3.09 -3.87
C LEU A 228 -33.42 4.60 -3.56
N GLN A 229 -32.99 5.02 -2.37
CA GLN A 229 -32.90 6.44 -2.03
C GLN A 229 -31.88 7.17 -2.91
N MET A 230 -30.69 6.61 -3.11
CA MET A 230 -29.68 7.17 -4.01
C MET A 230 -30.19 7.25 -5.45
N LYS A 231 -30.85 6.19 -5.94
CA LYS A 231 -31.49 6.17 -7.25
C LYS A 231 -32.53 7.29 -7.37
N SER A 232 -33.39 7.48 -6.37
CA SER A 232 -34.36 8.59 -6.35
C SER A 232 -33.68 9.95 -6.32
N MET A 233 -32.57 10.10 -5.59
CA MET A 233 -31.81 11.35 -5.58
C MET A 233 -31.22 11.66 -6.95
N ILE A 234 -30.64 10.67 -7.64
CA ILE A 234 -30.10 10.84 -9.01
C ILE A 234 -31.22 11.27 -9.96
N LYS A 235 -32.38 10.60 -9.90
CA LYS A 235 -33.56 10.97 -10.70
C LYS A 235 -34.02 12.40 -10.40
N ASN A 236 -34.12 12.79 -9.14
CA ASN A 236 -34.62 14.12 -8.78
C ASN A 236 -33.61 15.23 -9.12
N GLN A 237 -32.32 14.98 -8.93
CA GLN A 237 -31.26 15.97 -9.15
C GLN A 237 -30.91 16.13 -10.63
N PHE A 238 -30.84 15.03 -11.38
CA PHE A 238 -30.36 15.04 -12.77
C PHE A 238 -31.47 14.75 -13.79
N ASN A 239 -32.66 14.33 -13.36
CA ASN A 239 -33.76 13.89 -14.23
C ASN A 239 -33.36 12.72 -15.15
N ILE A 240 -32.64 11.77 -14.56
CA ILE A 240 -32.13 10.58 -15.24
C ILE A 240 -32.57 9.36 -14.45
N GLU A 241 -33.24 8.44 -15.12
CA GLU A 241 -33.45 7.11 -14.58
C GLU A 241 -32.13 6.34 -14.64
N LEU A 242 -31.74 5.71 -13.53
CA LEU A 242 -30.48 4.95 -13.51
C LEU A 242 -30.50 3.82 -14.54
N GLU A 243 -31.65 3.22 -14.78
CA GLU A 243 -31.88 2.22 -15.84
C GLU A 243 -31.66 2.77 -17.24
N GLU A 244 -32.05 4.01 -17.49
CA GLU A 244 -31.80 4.68 -18.77
C GLU A 244 -30.29 4.82 -19.00
N LEU A 245 -29.57 5.30 -17.98
CA LEU A 245 -28.11 5.43 -18.04
C LEU A 245 -27.41 4.08 -18.21
N VAL A 246 -27.89 3.05 -17.51
CA VAL A 246 -27.38 1.69 -17.57
C VAL A 246 -27.60 1.07 -18.96
N ASN A 247 -28.77 1.27 -19.55
CA ASN A 247 -29.11 0.74 -20.88
C ASN A 247 -28.36 1.42 -22.03
N LEU A 248 -27.67 2.54 -21.77
CA LEU A 248 -26.85 3.21 -22.78
C LEU A 248 -25.45 2.61 -22.90
N PHE A 249 -24.93 1.91 -21.88
CA PHE A 249 -23.56 1.40 -21.87
C PHE A 249 -23.46 -0.06 -22.31
N ASP A 250 -22.49 -0.39 -23.16
CA ASP A 250 -22.27 -1.75 -23.68
C ASP A 250 -21.54 -2.67 -22.69
N GLY A 251 -20.98 -2.10 -21.62
CA GLY A 251 -20.24 -2.86 -20.61
C GLY A 251 -18.75 -2.61 -20.49
N ASN A 252 -18.24 -1.59 -21.17
CA ASN A 252 -16.81 -1.37 -21.26
C ASN A 252 -16.30 -0.11 -20.60
N PHE A 253 -15.18 -0.24 -19.88
CA PHE A 253 -14.40 0.88 -19.37
C PHE A 253 -12.91 0.68 -19.69
N HIS A 254 -12.35 1.62 -20.43
CA HIS A 254 -10.93 1.64 -20.76
C HIS A 254 -10.27 2.82 -20.11
N TYR A 255 -9.24 2.59 -19.30
CA TYR A 255 -8.39 3.63 -18.76
C TYR A 255 -6.99 3.53 -19.36
N ILE A 256 -6.67 4.52 -20.20
CA ILE A 256 -5.43 4.56 -20.98
C ILE A 256 -4.56 5.70 -20.45
N ILE A 257 -3.33 5.38 -20.07
CA ILE A 257 -2.30 6.38 -19.77
C ILE A 257 -1.29 6.38 -20.93
N PRO A 258 -1.07 7.50 -21.62
CA PRO A 258 -0.05 7.61 -22.65
C PRO A 258 1.37 7.33 -22.14
N ALA A 259 2.30 7.02 -23.06
CA ALA A 259 3.71 6.79 -22.75
C ALA A 259 4.41 8.02 -22.16
N LYS A 260 5.46 7.80 -21.36
CA LYS A 260 6.50 8.81 -21.01
C LYS A 260 6.01 10.06 -20.26
N ILE A 261 5.04 9.92 -19.37
CA ILE A 261 4.50 11.03 -18.57
C ILE A 261 4.66 10.80 -17.06
N THR A 262 4.86 11.88 -16.31
CA THR A 262 4.84 11.89 -14.84
C THR A 262 3.44 11.53 -14.31
N LEU A 263 3.27 11.25 -13.01
CA LEU A 263 1.94 10.87 -12.45
C LEU A 263 0.91 11.99 -12.63
N GLU A 264 1.33 13.24 -12.49
CA GLU A 264 0.45 14.39 -12.65
C GLU A 264 0.02 14.56 -14.11
N GLU A 265 0.96 14.39 -15.04
CA GLU A 265 0.68 14.36 -16.47
C GLU A 265 -0.12 13.12 -16.86
N ALA A 266 0.03 11.99 -16.16
CA ALA A 266 -0.71 10.76 -16.38
C ALA A 266 -2.20 10.95 -16.12
N VAL A 267 -2.57 11.57 -15.00
CA VAL A 267 -3.96 11.90 -14.70
C VAL A 267 -4.52 12.85 -15.75
N LYS A 268 -3.77 13.91 -16.10
CA LYS A 268 -4.19 14.91 -17.09
C LYS A 268 -4.30 14.32 -18.50
N SER A 269 -3.49 13.32 -18.85
CA SER A 269 -3.47 12.71 -20.19
C SER A 269 -4.23 11.39 -20.25
N SER A 270 -4.95 11.03 -19.19
CA SER A 270 -5.74 9.80 -19.16
C SER A 270 -6.89 9.87 -20.13
N VAL A 271 -7.17 8.75 -20.81
CA VAL A 271 -8.37 8.57 -21.62
C VAL A 271 -9.22 7.51 -20.96
N MET A 272 -10.45 7.89 -20.63
CA MET A 272 -11.52 6.98 -20.26
C MET A 272 -12.37 6.73 -21.50
N ALA A 273 -12.61 5.49 -21.88
CA ALA A 273 -13.57 5.19 -22.95
C ALA A 273 -14.64 4.23 -22.42
N PHE A 274 -15.89 4.57 -22.66
CA PHE A 274 -17.06 3.80 -22.29
C PHE A 274 -17.77 3.32 -23.54
N GLY A 275 -17.93 2.01 -23.71
CA GLY A 275 -18.72 1.48 -24.83
C GLY A 275 -20.19 1.87 -24.65
N ILE A 276 -20.84 2.30 -25.74
CA ILE A 276 -22.23 2.75 -25.75
C ILE A 276 -23.03 2.08 -26.87
N HIS A 277 -24.33 1.88 -26.64
CA HIS A 277 -25.23 1.26 -27.61
C HIS A 277 -25.68 2.22 -28.71
N ASP A 278 -25.99 3.47 -28.34
CA ASP A 278 -26.46 4.50 -29.26
C ASP A 278 -25.82 5.85 -28.91
N GLU A 279 -25.08 6.42 -29.86
CA GLU A 279 -24.40 7.71 -29.72
C GLU A 279 -25.39 8.86 -29.54
N ARG A 280 -26.49 8.87 -30.30
CA ARG A 280 -27.47 9.95 -30.31
C ARG A 280 -28.26 9.98 -29.00
N ASP A 281 -28.68 8.83 -28.51
CA ASP A 281 -29.40 8.75 -27.23
C ASP A 281 -28.48 9.16 -26.07
N THR A 282 -27.21 8.75 -26.13
CA THR A 282 -26.21 9.15 -25.14
C THR A 282 -25.94 10.66 -25.18
N MET A 283 -25.82 11.27 -26.37
CA MET A 283 -25.71 12.72 -26.51
C MET A 283 -26.93 13.45 -25.96
N THR A 284 -28.13 12.97 -26.26
CA THR A 284 -29.39 13.54 -25.75
C THR A 284 -29.48 13.47 -24.22
N MET A 285 -28.96 12.39 -23.61
CA MET A 285 -28.82 12.28 -22.16
C MET A 285 -27.81 13.29 -21.60
N LEU A 286 -26.63 13.43 -22.22
CA LEU A 286 -25.62 14.42 -21.80
C LEU A 286 -26.16 15.85 -21.89
N ASP A 287 -26.87 16.20 -22.96
CA ASP A 287 -27.49 17.52 -23.11
C ASP A 287 -28.47 17.80 -21.96
N ARG A 288 -29.32 16.82 -21.60
CA ARG A 288 -30.20 16.93 -20.42
C ARG A 288 -29.43 17.10 -19.11
N ILE A 289 -28.33 16.35 -18.91
CA ILE A 289 -27.45 16.50 -17.74
C ILE A 289 -26.91 17.91 -17.68
N ILE A 290 -26.27 18.36 -18.77
CA ILE A 290 -25.66 19.68 -18.88
C ILE A 290 -26.71 20.75 -18.59
N ASP A 291 -27.92 20.58 -19.13
CA ASP A 291 -28.96 21.57 -18.97
C ASP A 291 -29.47 21.74 -17.54
N LYS A 292 -29.55 20.65 -16.78
CA LYS A 292 -30.03 20.69 -15.40
C LYS A 292 -28.95 20.90 -14.35
N SER A 293 -27.74 20.40 -14.61
CA SER A 293 -26.68 20.33 -13.59
C SER A 293 -25.67 21.47 -13.67
N MET A 294 -25.53 22.14 -14.82
CA MET A 294 -24.56 23.21 -14.99
C MET A 294 -25.17 24.59 -14.76
N SER A 295 -24.45 25.42 -13.99
CA SER A 295 -24.79 26.84 -13.84
C SER A 295 -24.72 27.57 -15.18
N PRO A 296 -25.43 28.71 -15.34
CA PRO A 296 -25.36 29.50 -16.57
C PRO A 296 -23.94 29.89 -16.98
N MET A 297 -23.05 30.12 -16.01
CA MET A 297 -21.64 30.42 -16.26
C MET A 297 -20.89 29.20 -16.83
N GLN A 298 -21.11 28.01 -16.28
CA GLN A 298 -20.51 26.78 -16.81
C GLN A 298 -21.03 26.45 -18.21
N LYS A 299 -22.33 26.66 -18.48
CA LYS A 299 -22.90 26.50 -19.82
C LYS A 299 -22.27 27.45 -20.84
N LYS A 300 -21.94 28.69 -20.45
CA LYS A 300 -21.22 29.64 -21.31
C LYS A 300 -19.78 29.22 -21.59
N MET A 301 -19.17 28.46 -20.68
CA MET A 301 -17.81 27.92 -20.85
C MET A 301 -17.77 26.59 -21.61
N LEU A 302 -18.92 25.91 -21.71
CA LEU A 302 -19.06 24.69 -22.50
C LEU A 302 -18.98 25.03 -23.99
N ILE A 303 -18.03 24.40 -24.69
CA ILE A 303 -17.94 24.48 -26.15
C ILE A 303 -18.36 23.14 -26.72
N GLN A 304 -19.46 23.11 -27.46
CA GLN A 304 -19.90 21.95 -28.24
C GLN A 304 -19.42 22.10 -29.69
N LYS A 305 -18.68 21.12 -30.21
CA LYS A 305 -18.21 21.08 -31.60
C LYS A 305 -18.48 19.71 -32.19
N GLY A 306 -19.58 19.58 -32.93
CA GLY A 306 -20.02 18.30 -33.48
C GLY A 306 -20.25 17.29 -32.35
N ASN A 307 -19.52 16.18 -32.40
CA ASN A 307 -19.58 15.08 -31.43
C ASN A 307 -18.59 15.25 -30.25
N THR A 308 -18.22 16.49 -29.90
CA THR A 308 -17.32 16.79 -28.78
C THR A 308 -17.87 17.88 -27.88
N TYR A 309 -17.67 17.71 -26.57
CA TYR A 309 -17.99 18.67 -25.52
C TYR A 309 -16.70 19.05 -24.79
N ILE A 310 -16.42 20.34 -24.68
CA ILE A 310 -15.21 20.89 -24.07
C ILE A 310 -15.62 21.69 -22.83
N LEU A 311 -15.23 21.21 -21.65
CA LEU A 311 -15.37 21.89 -20.36
C LEU A 311 -13.98 22.33 -19.86
N PRO A 312 -13.88 23.26 -18.90
CA PRO A 312 -12.60 23.79 -18.41
C PRO A 312 -11.60 22.70 -17.98
N ASP A 313 -12.11 21.64 -17.36
CA ASP A 313 -11.28 20.54 -16.84
C ASP A 313 -11.56 19.21 -17.53
N MET A 314 -12.54 19.10 -18.42
CA MET A 314 -12.97 17.80 -18.95
C MET A 314 -13.37 17.90 -20.42
N GLN A 315 -12.98 16.91 -21.19
CA GLN A 315 -13.21 16.83 -22.62
C GLN A 315 -13.95 15.52 -22.88
N ILE A 316 -15.09 15.61 -23.55
CA ILE A 316 -15.91 14.45 -23.92
C ILE A 316 -15.98 14.38 -25.45
N GLY A 317 -15.86 13.19 -26.02
CA GLY A 317 -16.06 12.95 -27.45
C GLY A 317 -16.70 11.61 -27.72
N PHE A 318 -17.31 11.45 -28.89
CA PHE A 318 -17.93 10.21 -29.31
C PHE A 318 -17.24 9.63 -30.54
N LYS A 319 -16.89 8.34 -30.52
CA LYS A 319 -16.25 7.69 -31.66
C LYS A 319 -16.42 6.18 -31.62
N ASP A 320 -16.77 5.58 -32.75
CA ASP A 320 -16.87 4.12 -32.91
C ASP A 320 -17.70 3.46 -31.79
N ASN A 321 -18.87 4.01 -31.46
CA ASN A 321 -19.73 3.56 -30.36
C ASN A 321 -19.04 3.61 -28.98
N ASN A 322 -18.14 4.57 -28.77
CA ASN A 322 -17.52 4.84 -27.48
C ASN A 322 -17.72 6.30 -27.07
N LEU A 323 -18.10 6.51 -25.82
CA LEU A 323 -18.02 7.78 -25.09
C LEU A 323 -16.61 7.91 -24.51
N ILE A 324 -15.88 8.93 -24.93
CA ILE A 324 -14.49 9.16 -24.59
C ILE A 324 -14.41 10.37 -23.67
N ILE A 325 -13.75 10.24 -22.53
CA ILE A 325 -13.57 11.29 -21.52
C ILE A 325 -12.08 11.46 -21.25
N THR A 326 -11.57 12.68 -21.29
CA THR A 326 -10.17 13.00 -20.96
C THR A 326 -10.04 14.40 -20.39
N TYR A 327 -8.96 14.67 -19.67
CA TYR A 327 -8.65 16.00 -19.11
C TYR A 327 -7.76 16.83 -20.05
N ASN A 328 -7.42 16.31 -21.24
CA ASN A 328 -6.50 16.95 -22.18
C ASN A 328 -7.06 16.99 -23.61
N THR A 329 -7.27 18.20 -24.12
CA THR A 329 -7.84 18.43 -25.47
C THR A 329 -6.96 17.89 -26.60
N THR A 330 -5.63 17.92 -26.46
CA THR A 330 -4.71 17.36 -27.45
C THR A 330 -4.82 15.85 -27.51
N VAL A 331 -5.01 15.21 -26.35
CA VAL A 331 -5.25 13.76 -26.27
C VAL A 331 -6.60 13.42 -26.90
N LEU A 332 -7.67 14.17 -26.60
CA LEU A 332 -8.98 13.94 -27.23
C LEU A 332 -8.87 14.05 -28.75
N LYS A 333 -8.31 15.16 -29.28
CA LYS A 333 -8.16 15.37 -30.73
C LYS A 333 -7.44 14.20 -31.41
N LYS A 334 -6.39 13.68 -30.78
CA LYS A 334 -5.61 12.55 -31.30
C LYS A 334 -6.40 11.24 -31.31
N VAL A 335 -7.17 10.98 -30.26
CA VAL A 335 -8.06 9.82 -30.21
C VAL A 335 -9.18 9.94 -31.23
N MET A 336 -9.73 11.14 -31.42
CA MET A 336 -10.77 11.41 -32.41
C MET A 336 -10.24 11.26 -33.85
N SER A 337 -9.01 11.67 -34.13
CA SER A 337 -8.41 11.61 -35.47
C SER A 337 -7.73 10.28 -35.84
N SER A 338 -7.57 9.33 -34.91
CA SER A 338 -6.91 8.04 -35.18
C SER A 338 -7.69 7.21 -36.21
N THR A 339 -7.01 6.59 -37.18
CA THR A 339 -7.64 5.70 -38.17
C THR A 339 -7.29 4.23 -37.93
N SER A 340 -8.19 3.32 -38.31
CA SER A 340 -8.03 1.87 -38.12
C SER A 340 -6.84 1.28 -38.87
N SER A 341 -6.36 1.91 -39.94
CA SER A 341 -5.21 1.47 -40.74
C SER A 341 -3.86 1.69 -40.04
N GLY A 342 -3.80 2.49 -38.97
CA GLY A 342 -2.59 2.75 -38.18
C GLY A 342 -2.52 2.03 -36.82
N SER A 343 -3.42 1.07 -36.59
CA SER A 343 -3.75 0.52 -35.27
C SER A 343 -2.57 -0.19 -34.57
N PHE A 344 -2.50 -0.10 -33.23
CA PHE A 344 -1.46 -0.76 -32.42
C PHE A 344 -1.31 -2.25 -32.76
N MET A 345 -2.41 -2.95 -33.03
CA MET A 345 -2.37 -4.38 -33.37
C MET A 345 -1.70 -4.68 -34.71
N THR A 346 -1.76 -3.77 -35.68
CA THR A 346 -1.03 -3.94 -36.94
C THR A 346 0.48 -3.80 -36.73
N LYS A 347 0.89 -2.88 -35.83
CA LYS A 347 2.29 -2.62 -35.48
C LYS A 347 2.88 -3.65 -34.50
N LEU A 348 2.05 -4.33 -33.73
CA LEU A 348 2.50 -5.31 -32.76
C LEU A 348 3.21 -6.47 -33.48
N GLN A 349 4.39 -6.86 -33.03
CA GLN A 349 5.10 -8.01 -33.61
C GLN A 349 4.85 -9.30 -32.82
N ASP A 350 4.56 -9.19 -31.52
CA ASP A 350 4.35 -10.33 -30.63
C ASP A 350 2.97 -10.99 -30.89
N GLN A 351 2.97 -12.15 -31.56
CA GLN A 351 1.76 -12.89 -31.91
C GLN A 351 0.98 -13.41 -30.70
N GLU A 352 1.67 -13.73 -29.61
CA GLU A 352 1.04 -14.20 -28.38
C GLU A 352 0.27 -13.07 -27.71
N LEU A 353 0.88 -11.88 -27.62
CA LEU A 353 0.19 -10.69 -27.17
C LEU A 353 -0.97 -10.31 -28.12
N LYS A 354 -0.81 -10.45 -29.45
CA LYS A 354 -1.95 -10.27 -30.37
C LYS A 354 -3.10 -11.22 -30.04
N LYS A 355 -2.79 -12.50 -29.84
CA LYS A 355 -3.80 -13.53 -29.53
C LYS A 355 -4.52 -13.20 -28.21
N MET A 356 -3.78 -12.82 -27.17
CA MET A 356 -4.35 -12.48 -25.85
C MET A 356 -5.16 -11.18 -25.87
N LEU A 357 -4.72 -10.18 -26.64
CA LEU A 357 -5.49 -8.96 -26.87
C LEU A 357 -6.73 -9.19 -27.74
N LYS A 358 -6.85 -10.32 -28.45
CA LYS A 358 -8.06 -10.70 -29.19
C LYS A 358 -9.00 -11.64 -28.43
N ALA A 359 -8.50 -12.38 -27.44
CA ALA A 359 -9.31 -13.33 -26.66
C ALA A 359 -10.38 -12.62 -25.81
N ASP A 360 -11.47 -13.29 -25.44
CA ASP A 360 -12.50 -12.72 -24.54
C ASP A 360 -12.12 -12.76 -23.06
N THR A 361 -10.92 -12.29 -22.73
CA THR A 361 -10.39 -12.21 -21.36
C THR A 361 -10.07 -10.77 -20.97
N THR A 362 -10.18 -10.45 -19.68
CA THR A 362 -9.60 -9.21 -19.13
C THR A 362 -8.12 -9.15 -19.42
N VAL A 363 -7.59 -7.97 -19.72
CA VAL A 363 -6.17 -7.75 -19.95
C VAL A 363 -5.71 -6.46 -19.26
N ILE A 364 -4.70 -6.59 -18.42
CA ILE A 364 -3.89 -5.49 -17.89
C ILE A 364 -2.54 -5.55 -18.60
N PHE A 365 -2.19 -4.46 -19.28
CA PHE A 365 -0.93 -4.35 -20.03
C PHE A 365 -0.09 -3.18 -19.52
N LEU A 366 1.18 -3.47 -19.30
CA LEU A 366 2.18 -2.57 -18.75
C LEU A 366 3.41 -2.57 -19.66
N SER A 367 3.69 -1.46 -20.34
CA SER A 367 4.94 -1.34 -21.10
C SER A 367 6.15 -1.39 -20.16
N GLY A 368 7.24 -2.05 -20.59
CA GLY A 368 8.45 -2.17 -19.79
C GLY A 368 9.06 -0.81 -19.43
N ALA A 369 8.93 0.19 -20.31
CA ALA A 369 9.39 1.55 -20.05
C ALA A 369 8.64 2.23 -18.89
N LEU A 370 7.30 2.08 -18.82
CA LEU A 370 6.51 2.62 -17.73
C LEU A 370 6.81 1.86 -16.42
N PHE A 371 6.96 0.54 -16.50
CA PHE A 371 7.28 -0.31 -15.36
C PHE A 371 8.65 0.03 -14.78
N ARG A 372 9.68 0.23 -15.63
CA ARG A 372 11.02 0.74 -15.26
C ARG A 372 10.94 2.03 -14.46
N ASN A 373 10.32 3.07 -15.04
CA ASN A 373 10.21 4.38 -14.40
C ASN A 373 9.51 4.33 -13.03
N LYS A 374 8.59 3.38 -12.82
CA LYS A 374 7.91 3.19 -11.53
C LYS A 374 8.76 2.42 -10.53
N LEU A 375 9.44 1.35 -10.96
CA LEU A 375 10.28 0.55 -10.08
C LEU A 375 11.53 1.32 -9.64
N ASP A 376 12.10 2.17 -10.49
CA ASP A 376 13.22 3.02 -10.10
C ASP A 376 12.83 3.90 -8.90
N LYS A 377 11.63 4.51 -8.91
CA LYS A 377 11.08 5.28 -7.79
C LYS A 377 10.75 4.45 -6.55
N ILE A 378 10.38 3.17 -6.70
CA ILE A 378 10.09 2.29 -5.55
C ILE A 378 11.40 1.80 -4.92
N SER A 379 12.38 1.45 -5.76
CA SER A 379 13.70 0.98 -5.33
C SER A 379 14.49 2.07 -4.59
N SER A 380 14.35 3.34 -4.99
CA SER A 380 14.94 4.48 -4.30
C SER A 380 14.31 4.81 -2.94
N LEU A 381 13.16 4.20 -2.59
CA LEU A 381 12.44 4.47 -1.34
C LEU A 381 12.73 3.45 -0.24
N ARG A 382 13.51 2.38 -0.52
CA ARG A 382 13.71 1.25 0.41
C ARG A 382 15.11 0.63 0.32
N GLU A 383 16.15 1.46 0.38
CA GLU A 383 17.54 0.98 0.28
C GLU A 383 17.93 -0.04 1.37
N ASN A 384 17.34 0.03 2.56
CA ASN A 384 17.80 -0.80 3.70
C ASN A 384 17.18 -2.21 3.80
N ASP A 385 15.99 -2.46 3.24
CA ASP A 385 15.29 -3.77 3.40
C ASP A 385 15.30 -4.63 2.13
N LEU A 386 15.74 -4.07 0.99
CA LEU A 386 15.65 -4.73 -0.32
C LEU A 386 16.99 -4.77 -1.06
N GLU A 387 18.12 -4.53 -0.38
CA GLU A 387 19.44 -4.38 -0.99
C GLU A 387 19.85 -5.58 -1.89
N GLY A 388 19.34 -6.79 -1.59
CA GLY A 388 19.48 -7.96 -2.46
C GLY A 388 18.53 -7.98 -3.66
N TYR A 389 17.24 -7.73 -3.45
CA TYR A 389 16.22 -7.74 -4.51
C TYR A 389 16.37 -6.57 -5.47
N GLY A 390 16.88 -5.43 -5.00
CA GLY A 390 17.11 -4.23 -5.80
C GLY A 390 18.09 -4.48 -6.94
N ASN A 391 19.16 -5.25 -6.72
CA ASN A 391 20.13 -5.58 -7.76
C ASN A 391 19.56 -6.52 -8.81
N LEU A 392 18.80 -7.54 -8.39
CA LEU A 392 18.10 -8.44 -9.32
C LEU A 392 17.09 -7.64 -10.18
N ILE A 393 16.29 -6.79 -9.55
CA ILE A 393 15.32 -5.95 -10.25
C ILE A 393 16.05 -5.01 -11.22
N LYS A 394 17.11 -4.30 -10.79
CA LYS A 394 17.92 -3.43 -11.64
C LYS A 394 18.54 -4.16 -12.84
N ALA A 395 18.98 -5.41 -12.67
CA ALA A 395 19.54 -6.22 -13.76
C ALA A 395 18.47 -6.69 -14.77
N LEU A 396 17.26 -6.99 -14.29
CA LEU A 396 16.15 -7.44 -15.13
C LEU A 396 15.45 -6.28 -15.83
N LEU A 397 15.32 -5.13 -15.17
CA LEU A 397 14.53 -3.97 -15.63
C LEU A 397 14.86 -3.53 -17.07
N PRO A 398 16.13 -3.37 -17.49
CA PRO A 398 16.49 -3.03 -18.87
C PRO A 398 16.03 -4.07 -19.88
N LYS A 399 15.98 -5.34 -19.47
CA LYS A 399 15.60 -6.48 -20.30
C LYS A 399 14.08 -6.71 -20.36
N LEU A 400 13.28 -5.95 -19.59
CA LEU A 400 11.82 -6.07 -19.60
C LEU A 400 11.20 -5.37 -20.82
N SER A 401 10.43 -6.14 -21.59
CA SER A 401 9.66 -5.62 -22.73
C SER A 401 8.29 -5.12 -22.28
N TYR A 402 7.53 -5.96 -21.59
CA TYR A 402 6.23 -5.61 -21.02
C TYR A 402 5.81 -6.61 -19.93
N LEU A 403 4.82 -6.21 -19.12
CA LEU A 403 4.09 -7.08 -18.22
C LEU A 403 2.64 -7.18 -18.72
N LEU A 404 2.12 -8.39 -18.76
CA LEU A 404 0.77 -8.70 -19.20
C LEU A 404 0.10 -9.58 -18.16
N TYR A 405 -1.07 -9.19 -17.70
CA TYR A 405 -1.92 -10.01 -16.86
C TYR A 405 -3.26 -10.15 -17.53
N SER A 406 -3.63 -11.37 -17.91
CA SER A 406 -4.94 -11.66 -18.47
C SER A 406 -5.71 -12.60 -17.58
N PHE A 407 -7.01 -12.40 -17.46
CA PHE A 407 -7.87 -13.31 -16.71
C PHE A 407 -9.29 -13.34 -17.28
N GLY A 408 -9.90 -14.51 -17.22
CA GLY A 408 -11.28 -14.74 -17.59
C GLY A 408 -11.93 -15.67 -16.58
N LEU A 409 -13.19 -15.99 -16.82
CA LEU A 409 -13.87 -17.01 -16.04
C LEU A 409 -14.09 -18.25 -16.88
N ASP A 410 -13.94 -19.37 -16.22
CA ASP A 410 -14.30 -20.69 -16.72
C ASP A 410 -15.18 -21.34 -15.66
N ASP A 411 -16.49 -21.39 -15.93
CA ASP A 411 -17.55 -21.77 -14.99
C ASP A 411 -17.50 -21.07 -13.63
N ASP A 412 -16.99 -21.76 -12.60
CA ASP A 412 -16.87 -21.36 -11.20
C ASP A 412 -15.42 -20.98 -10.80
N ALA A 413 -14.53 -20.90 -11.79
CA ALA A 413 -13.12 -20.60 -11.58
C ALA A 413 -12.69 -19.33 -12.31
N LEU A 414 -11.84 -18.55 -11.64
CA LEU A 414 -11.07 -17.47 -12.25
C LEU A 414 -9.80 -18.07 -12.85
N VAL A 415 -9.72 -18.07 -14.18
CA VAL A 415 -8.56 -18.56 -14.92
C VAL A 415 -7.76 -17.37 -15.41
N GLY A 416 -6.47 -17.35 -15.14
CA GLY A 416 -5.64 -16.28 -15.65
C GLY A 416 -4.21 -16.66 -15.96
N ARG A 417 -3.52 -15.72 -16.57
CA ARG A 417 -2.17 -15.83 -17.09
C ARG A 417 -1.43 -14.54 -16.81
N PHE A 418 -0.21 -14.66 -16.32
CA PHE A 418 0.68 -13.56 -16.05
C PHE A 418 1.98 -13.77 -16.82
N ILE A 419 2.37 -12.77 -17.60
CA ILE A 419 3.56 -12.81 -18.44
C ILE A 419 4.43 -11.59 -18.10
N ILE A 420 5.69 -11.84 -17.77
CA ILE A 420 6.74 -10.84 -17.85
C ILE A 420 7.54 -11.14 -19.11
N LYS A 421 7.30 -10.36 -20.15
CA LYS A 421 8.02 -10.48 -21.42
C LYS A 421 9.40 -9.88 -21.29
N THR A 422 10.42 -10.62 -21.69
CA THR A 422 11.80 -10.19 -21.60
C THR A 422 12.52 -10.26 -22.95
N GLN A 423 13.69 -9.63 -22.99
CA GLN A 423 14.66 -9.72 -24.08
C GLN A 423 15.81 -10.68 -23.73
N LEU A 424 15.56 -11.65 -22.83
CA LEU A 424 16.58 -12.62 -22.43
C LEU A 424 16.92 -13.56 -23.58
N GLU A 425 18.19 -13.93 -23.65
CA GLU A 425 18.69 -14.97 -24.58
C GLU A 425 18.45 -16.38 -24.03
N LYS A 426 18.38 -16.51 -22.70
CA LYS A 426 18.17 -17.77 -21.98
C LYS A 426 16.79 -17.81 -21.30
N PRO A 427 16.30 -19.00 -20.91
CA PRO A 427 15.08 -19.13 -20.12
C PRO A 427 15.10 -18.23 -18.87
N PHE A 428 13.97 -17.59 -18.56
CA PHE A 428 13.86 -16.59 -17.49
C PHE A 428 14.43 -17.08 -16.16
N PHE A 429 14.02 -18.29 -15.76
CA PHE A 429 14.46 -18.87 -14.50
C PHE A 429 15.94 -19.23 -14.50
N GLN A 430 16.54 -19.58 -15.64
CA GLN A 430 17.97 -19.86 -15.71
C GLN A 430 18.80 -18.59 -15.52
N GLU A 431 18.33 -17.46 -16.04
CA GLU A 431 19.02 -16.17 -15.86
C GLU A 431 18.85 -15.62 -14.43
N VAL A 432 17.67 -15.81 -13.84
CA VAL A 432 17.32 -15.24 -12.52
C VAL A 432 17.85 -16.06 -11.35
N LEU A 433 17.97 -17.39 -11.52
CA LEU A 433 18.36 -18.30 -10.45
C LEU A 433 19.70 -17.95 -9.78
N PRO A 434 20.79 -17.60 -10.50
CA PRO A 434 22.05 -17.24 -9.86
C PRO A 434 21.93 -16.07 -8.87
N GLU A 435 21.14 -15.05 -9.22
CA GLU A 435 20.91 -13.89 -8.38
C GLU A 435 20.01 -14.22 -7.18
N LEU A 436 18.95 -15.02 -7.37
CA LEU A 436 18.14 -15.53 -6.26
C LEU A 436 18.99 -16.33 -5.27
N VAL A 437 19.90 -17.17 -5.77
CA VAL A 437 20.84 -17.94 -4.93
C VAL A 437 21.76 -16.99 -4.14
N LYS A 438 22.25 -15.91 -4.74
CA LYS A 438 23.04 -14.89 -4.02
C LYS A 438 22.22 -14.22 -2.91
N ILE A 439 20.96 -13.85 -3.18
CA ILE A 439 20.06 -13.25 -2.19
C ILE A 439 19.81 -14.22 -1.03
N ILE A 440 19.48 -15.48 -1.33
CA ILE A 440 19.25 -16.53 -0.31
C ILE A 440 20.52 -16.78 0.51
N LYS A 441 21.71 -16.76 -0.12
CA LYS A 441 22.99 -16.87 0.61
C LYS A 441 23.20 -15.70 1.57
N ARG A 442 22.97 -14.46 1.13
CA ARG A 442 23.07 -13.27 2.00
C ARG A 442 22.09 -13.32 3.16
N LEU A 443 20.81 -13.64 2.90
CA LEU A 443 19.77 -13.72 3.95
C LEU A 443 20.11 -14.79 5.00
N ALA A 444 20.69 -15.91 4.59
CA ALA A 444 21.16 -16.92 5.55
C ALA A 444 22.29 -16.40 6.44
N GLN A 445 23.27 -15.69 5.86
CA GLN A 445 24.39 -15.09 6.59
C GLN A 445 23.94 -14.01 7.57
N THR A 446 22.89 -13.25 7.23
CA THR A 446 22.37 -12.19 8.13
C THR A 446 21.66 -12.76 9.36
N ASN A 447 21.14 -13.98 9.28
CA ASN A 447 20.48 -14.64 10.40
C ASN A 447 21.49 -15.24 11.40
N GLU A 448 22.65 -15.74 10.95
CA GLU A 448 23.71 -16.27 11.82
C GLU A 448 24.29 -15.20 12.77
N VAL A 449 24.41 -13.96 12.30
CA VAL A 449 24.90 -12.84 13.13
C VAL A 449 23.91 -12.46 14.25
N ASN A 450 22.62 -12.71 14.06
CA ASN A 450 21.58 -12.39 15.03
C ASN A 450 21.25 -13.55 15.99
N SER A 451 21.60 -14.79 15.65
CA SER A 451 21.38 -15.97 16.51
C SER A 451 22.50 -16.24 17.51
N GLY A 452 23.63 -15.52 17.44
CA GLY A 452 24.77 -15.65 18.35
C GLY A 452 24.59 -15.00 19.73
N VAL A 453 23.45 -14.38 20.03
CA VAL A 453 23.15 -13.83 21.36
C VAL A 453 22.20 -14.79 22.08
N SER A 454 22.76 -15.79 22.75
CA SER A 454 22.01 -16.68 23.64
C SER A 454 21.96 -16.11 25.06
N ASP A 455 20.78 -16.17 25.69
CA ASP A 455 20.47 -15.60 27.02
C ASP A 455 21.14 -16.35 28.21
N SER A 456 22.14 -17.21 27.99
CA SER A 456 22.73 -18.05 29.05
C SER A 456 24.03 -17.55 29.69
N GLU A 457 24.63 -16.44 29.24
CA GLU A 457 25.86 -15.90 29.83
C GLU A 457 25.62 -14.57 30.55
N LYS A 458 24.82 -14.61 31.63
CA LYS A 458 24.55 -13.42 32.46
C LYS A 458 24.96 -13.54 33.93
N ASN A 459 25.60 -14.63 34.33
CA ASN A 459 26.14 -14.75 35.68
C ASN A 459 27.59 -15.25 35.60
N GLU A 460 28.47 -14.52 36.29
CA GLU A 460 29.88 -14.83 36.57
C GLU A 460 30.87 -14.73 35.41
N ILE A 461 31.32 -13.50 35.10
CA ILE A 461 32.77 -13.18 34.97
C ILE A 461 32.98 -11.74 35.46
N GLU A 462 33.55 -11.60 36.65
CA GLU A 462 34.28 -10.40 37.07
C GLU A 462 35.65 -10.37 36.37
N ASP A 463 36.05 -9.18 35.94
CA ASP A 463 37.41 -8.71 35.66
C ASP A 463 38.37 -9.66 34.94
N THR A 464 38.41 -9.58 33.61
CA THR A 464 39.52 -9.01 32.82
C THR A 464 39.42 -9.45 31.37
N GLU A 465 38.81 -8.61 30.52
CA GLU A 465 39.24 -8.40 29.13
C GLU A 465 38.40 -7.25 28.56
N ALA A 466 39.07 -6.13 28.28
CA ALA A 466 38.47 -5.00 27.59
C ALA A 466 38.11 -5.43 26.16
N THR A 467 36.88 -5.90 25.94
CA THR A 467 36.30 -5.81 24.61
C THR A 467 36.14 -4.33 24.30
N ASP A 468 37.01 -3.80 23.45
CA ASP A 468 36.94 -2.44 22.91
C ASP A 468 35.55 -2.19 22.33
N SER A 469 34.63 -1.68 23.15
CA SER A 469 33.34 -1.22 22.69
C SER A 469 33.61 -0.03 21.78
N ILE A 470 33.39 -0.19 20.48
CA ILE A 470 33.59 0.89 19.52
C ILE A 470 32.74 2.08 19.98
N GLU A 471 33.39 3.18 20.33
CA GLU A 471 32.72 4.41 20.74
C GLU A 471 31.79 4.86 19.59
N THR A 472 30.47 4.76 19.81
CA THR A 472 29.49 5.02 18.74
C THR A 472 29.26 6.51 18.49
N THR A 473 29.62 7.35 19.46
CA THR A 473 29.39 8.80 19.43
C THR A 473 30.49 9.54 20.14
N LYS A 474 31.09 10.53 19.48
CA LYS A 474 32.07 11.45 20.07
C LYS A 474 31.45 12.83 20.24
N ILE A 475 31.38 13.33 21.48
CA ILE A 475 30.85 14.67 21.77
C ILE A 475 31.94 15.70 21.50
N ILE A 476 31.59 16.76 20.76
CA ILE A 476 32.49 17.86 20.37
C ILE A 476 32.25 19.09 21.25
N ASP A 477 30.99 19.43 21.48
CA ASP A 477 30.59 20.66 22.19
C ASP A 477 29.22 20.46 22.86
N THR A 478 28.91 21.18 23.94
CA THR A 478 27.62 21.10 24.65
C THR A 478 27.19 22.45 25.22
N MET A 479 25.89 22.61 25.50
CA MET A 479 25.32 23.76 26.21
C MET A 479 25.60 23.75 27.73
N GLY A 480 26.68 23.09 28.18
CA GLY A 480 26.95 22.77 29.59
C GLY A 480 26.59 21.33 29.96
N ASP A 481 26.55 21.04 31.26
CA ASP A 481 26.23 19.71 31.78
C ASP A 481 24.86 19.23 31.32
N MET A 482 24.75 17.93 31.03
CA MET A 482 23.51 17.32 30.54
C MET A 482 22.44 17.35 31.65
N PRO A 483 21.34 18.09 31.49
CA PRO A 483 20.30 18.15 32.51
C PRO A 483 19.65 16.78 32.74
N GLU A 484 19.28 16.49 33.99
CA GLU A 484 18.65 15.21 34.35
C GLU A 484 17.35 14.93 33.58
N TRP A 485 16.59 15.98 33.23
CA TRP A 485 15.32 15.85 32.50
C TRP A 485 15.49 15.22 31.11
N ILE A 486 16.70 15.21 30.54
CA ILE A 486 16.97 14.51 29.27
C ILE A 486 16.84 12.99 29.45
N LYS A 487 17.19 12.49 30.65
CA LYS A 487 17.14 11.06 30.99
C LYS A 487 15.73 10.59 31.35
N THR A 488 14.86 11.47 31.84
CA THR A 488 13.50 11.12 32.29
C THR A 488 12.50 11.04 31.14
N ASP A 489 11.68 9.99 31.06
CA ASP A 489 10.64 9.85 30.02
C ASP A 489 9.46 10.83 30.18
N ILE A 490 8.55 10.82 29.20
CA ILE A 490 7.26 11.54 29.29
C ILE A 490 6.59 11.11 30.59
N SER A 491 6.27 12.09 31.43
CA SER A 491 5.78 11.82 32.78
C SER A 491 4.78 12.89 33.21
N VAL A 492 3.93 12.51 34.16
CA VAL A 492 3.05 13.45 34.85
C VAL A 492 3.67 13.73 36.21
N GLN A 493 4.03 14.98 36.46
CA GLN A 493 4.77 15.38 37.67
C GLN A 493 4.13 16.64 38.28
N GLU A 494 4.41 16.87 39.55
CA GLU A 494 4.03 18.10 40.23
C GLU A 494 5.19 19.09 40.12
N LEU A 495 4.98 20.17 39.36
CA LEU A 495 5.98 21.21 39.12
C LEU A 495 5.37 22.58 39.41
N GLU A 496 6.12 23.41 40.14
CA GLU A 496 5.70 24.78 40.48
C GLU A 496 4.31 24.84 41.16
N GLY A 497 3.96 23.82 41.97
CA GLY A 497 2.66 23.73 42.65
C GLY A 497 1.49 23.33 41.75
N SER A 498 1.74 22.87 40.53
CA SER A 498 0.72 22.40 39.59
C SER A 498 1.07 21.03 39.00
N LYS A 499 0.06 20.18 38.81
CA LYS A 499 0.23 18.90 38.10
C LYS A 499 0.43 19.18 36.61
N GLN A 500 1.54 18.75 36.04
CA GLN A 500 1.92 19.01 34.65
C GLN A 500 2.29 17.71 33.93
N ILE A 501 2.04 17.67 32.62
CA ILE A 501 2.47 16.62 31.71
C ILE A 501 3.72 17.11 30.99
N ILE A 502 4.79 16.32 31.09
CA ILE A 502 6.11 16.66 30.61
C ILE A 502 6.39 15.96 29.30
N PHE A 503 6.76 16.74 28.28
CA PHE A 503 7.13 16.28 26.96
C PHE A 503 8.57 16.65 26.65
N LYS A 504 9.33 15.68 26.15
CA LYS A 504 10.67 15.91 25.63
C LYS A 504 10.78 15.44 24.20
N SER A 505 11.62 16.10 23.41
CA SER A 505 12.01 15.56 22.12
C SER A 505 13.38 16.02 21.68
N LYS A 506 13.93 15.29 20.72
CA LYS A 506 15.24 15.53 20.11
C LYS A 506 15.07 15.91 18.65
N GLY A 507 15.83 16.90 18.19
CA GLY A 507 16.05 17.23 16.80
C GLY A 507 17.52 17.03 16.44
N GLU A 508 17.80 16.57 15.22
CA GLU A 508 19.17 16.39 14.71
C GLU A 508 19.34 17.18 13.42
N SER A 509 20.41 17.97 13.29
CA SER A 509 20.78 18.62 12.03
C SER A 509 22.25 19.05 12.01
N LYS A 510 22.82 19.25 10.83
CA LYS A 510 24.16 19.85 10.67
C LYS A 510 24.24 21.27 11.23
N PHE A 511 23.11 21.98 11.29
CA PHE A 511 23.01 23.34 11.81
C PHE A 511 22.21 23.37 13.11
N LYS A 512 22.69 24.12 14.10
CA LYS A 512 22.10 24.22 15.43
C LYS A 512 20.66 24.75 15.40
N ASP A 513 20.38 25.79 14.64
CA ASP A 513 19.05 26.38 14.54
C ASP A 513 18.06 25.41 13.88
N SER A 514 18.49 24.72 12.81
CA SER A 514 17.69 23.66 12.21
C SER A 514 17.44 22.49 13.16
N ALA A 515 18.43 22.12 13.98
CA ALA A 515 18.26 21.07 15.00
C ALA A 515 17.24 21.51 16.08
N LYS A 516 17.27 22.79 16.49
CA LYS A 516 16.28 23.39 17.39
C LYS A 516 14.87 23.34 16.78
N GLU A 517 14.70 23.76 15.54
CA GLU A 517 13.40 23.70 14.85
C GLU A 517 12.88 22.27 14.72
N CYS A 518 13.77 21.31 14.43
CA CYS A 518 13.43 19.89 14.41
C CYS A 518 12.95 19.41 15.78
N ALA A 519 13.66 19.80 16.84
CA ALA A 519 13.30 19.46 18.21
C ALA A 519 11.93 20.05 18.57
N SER A 520 11.67 21.31 18.21
CA SER A 520 10.38 21.98 18.42
C SER A 520 9.25 21.25 17.69
N LEU A 521 9.44 20.92 16.41
CA LEU A 521 8.44 20.19 15.63
C LEU A 521 8.16 18.79 16.21
N ASN A 522 9.23 18.09 16.61
CA ASN A 522 9.13 16.74 17.13
C ASN A 522 8.44 16.73 18.50
N VAL A 523 8.76 17.68 19.39
CA VAL A 523 8.12 17.76 20.72
C VAL A 523 6.65 18.12 20.61
N THR A 524 6.25 19.03 19.71
CA THR A 524 4.82 19.36 19.51
C THR A 524 4.06 18.19 18.91
N THR A 525 4.63 17.52 17.92
CA THR A 525 3.99 16.36 17.28
C THR A 525 3.90 15.18 18.25
N GLY A 526 4.95 14.95 19.03
CA GLY A 526 5.00 13.96 20.10
C GLY A 526 4.01 14.27 21.21
N ALA A 527 3.93 15.52 21.68
CA ALA A 527 2.97 15.95 22.69
C ALA A 527 1.53 15.75 22.23
N ALA A 528 1.22 16.03 20.97
CA ALA A 528 -0.10 15.77 20.42
C ALA A 528 -0.42 14.26 20.36
N ALA A 529 0.53 13.43 19.93
CA ALA A 529 0.35 11.98 19.91
C ALA A 529 0.19 11.37 21.31
N ALA A 530 1.03 11.80 22.27
CA ALA A 530 0.97 11.37 23.65
C ALA A 530 -0.36 11.82 24.32
N THR A 531 -0.82 13.04 24.07
CA THR A 531 -2.11 13.54 24.55
C THR A 531 -3.28 12.71 24.01
N GLN A 532 -3.26 12.36 22.72
CA GLN A 532 -4.28 11.47 22.13
C GLN A 532 -4.26 10.08 22.76
N PHE A 533 -3.07 9.53 22.97
CA PHE A 533 -2.91 8.23 23.60
C PHE A 533 -3.44 8.24 25.04
N LEU A 534 -3.08 9.26 25.82
CA LEU A 534 -3.57 9.46 27.18
C LEU A 534 -5.10 9.53 27.24
N PHE A 535 -5.74 10.25 26.31
CA PHE A 535 -7.20 10.25 26.22
C PHE A 535 -7.77 8.84 26.03
N LYS A 536 -7.21 8.06 25.09
CA LYS A 536 -7.70 6.72 24.79
C LYS A 536 -7.54 5.77 25.97
N GLU A 537 -6.36 5.73 26.58
CA GLU A 537 -6.10 4.82 27.70
C GLU A 537 -6.90 5.20 28.94
N GLN A 538 -7.05 6.48 29.28
CA GLN A 538 -7.90 6.88 30.41
C GLN A 538 -9.38 6.54 30.18
N ILE A 539 -9.88 6.74 28.95
CA ILE A 539 -11.27 6.39 28.60
C ILE A 539 -11.46 4.88 28.62
N LYS A 540 -10.49 4.12 28.12
CA LYS A 540 -10.49 2.64 28.16
C LYS A 540 -10.43 2.11 29.58
N GLU A 541 -9.58 2.66 30.44
CA GLU A 541 -9.51 2.31 31.86
C GLU A 541 -10.82 2.63 32.57
N ALA A 542 -11.40 3.80 32.28
CA ALA A 542 -12.71 4.16 32.81
C ALA A 542 -13.79 3.16 32.36
N PHE A 543 -13.79 2.71 31.09
CA PHE A 543 -14.69 1.65 30.61
C PHE A 543 -14.45 0.29 31.25
N LEU A 544 -13.20 -0.13 31.47
CA LEU A 544 -12.89 -1.41 32.11
C LEU A 544 -13.45 -1.49 33.54
N SER A 545 -13.64 -0.35 34.20
CA SER A 545 -14.24 -0.28 35.53
C SER A 545 -15.78 -0.28 35.54
N LEU A 546 -16.44 -0.18 34.37
CA LEU A 546 -17.89 -0.24 34.22
C LEU A 546 -18.30 -1.65 33.76
N LYS A 547 -19.11 -2.37 34.54
CA LYS A 547 -19.61 -3.70 34.17
C LYS A 547 -20.73 -3.60 33.11
N ASN A 548 -20.61 -4.38 32.04
CA ASN A 548 -21.54 -4.59 30.91
C ASN A 548 -21.62 -3.48 29.82
N GLU A 549 -21.82 -3.97 28.57
CA GLU A 549 -21.96 -3.30 27.26
C GLU A 549 -20.67 -3.05 26.42
N ASN A 550 -20.27 -4.07 25.63
CA ASN A 550 -19.19 -3.99 24.63
C ASN A 550 -19.52 -3.05 23.45
N GLU A 551 -20.79 -2.95 23.04
CA GLU A 551 -21.15 -2.27 21.79
C GLU A 551 -21.07 -0.74 21.89
N LEU A 552 -21.45 -0.15 23.03
CA LEU A 552 -21.34 1.29 23.27
C LEU A 552 -19.87 1.71 23.44
N LYS A 553 -19.08 0.87 24.12
CA LYS A 553 -17.62 1.03 24.26
C LYS A 553 -16.94 1.13 22.90
N ASP A 554 -17.24 0.20 21.99
CA ASP A 554 -16.64 0.19 20.65
C ASP A 554 -17.08 1.38 19.81
N LYS A 555 -18.35 1.80 19.91
CA LYS A 555 -18.85 3.02 19.22
C LYS A 555 -18.17 4.29 19.74
N ILE A 556 -17.96 4.41 21.05
CA ILE A 556 -17.29 5.57 21.66
C ILE A 556 -15.79 5.57 21.29
N LEU A 557 -15.09 4.44 21.39
CA LEU A 557 -13.67 4.34 21.03
C LEU A 557 -13.43 4.66 19.55
N LYS A 558 -14.25 4.11 18.63
CA LYS A 558 -14.17 4.43 17.19
C LYS A 558 -14.39 5.92 16.90
N ARG A 559 -15.29 6.59 17.63
CA ARG A 559 -15.53 8.03 17.45
C ARG A 559 -14.45 8.90 18.07
N ILE A 560 -13.88 8.50 19.20
CA ILE A 560 -12.69 9.14 19.76
C ILE A 560 -11.55 9.03 18.75
N ASP A 561 -11.33 7.89 18.12
CA ASP A 561 -10.32 7.74 17.06
C ASP A 561 -10.56 8.71 15.89
N SER A 562 -11.81 8.87 15.45
CA SER A 562 -12.17 9.83 14.39
C SER A 562 -11.96 11.29 14.80
N LYS A 563 -12.31 11.65 16.04
CA LYS A 563 -12.32 13.05 16.53
C LYS A 563 -10.97 13.49 17.12
N THR A 564 -10.18 12.58 17.65
CA THR A 564 -8.81 12.87 18.13
C THR A 564 -7.91 13.36 17.00
N GLY A 565 -8.14 12.93 15.75
CA GLY A 565 -7.49 13.47 14.56
C GLY A 565 -7.70 14.99 14.38
N GLU A 566 -8.85 15.53 14.81
CA GLU A 566 -9.12 16.97 14.83
C GLU A 566 -8.36 17.66 15.97
N VAL A 567 -8.23 17.03 17.14
CA VAL A 567 -7.46 17.55 18.29
C VAL A 567 -6.00 17.79 17.94
N LYS A 568 -5.42 16.97 17.06
CA LYS A 568 -4.06 17.18 16.53
C LYS A 568 -3.91 18.50 15.77
N LYS A 569 -4.98 18.98 15.12
CA LYS A 569 -4.99 20.23 14.36
C LYS A 569 -5.26 21.44 15.26
N THR A 570 -5.92 21.25 16.40
CA THR A 570 -6.27 22.32 17.36
C THR A 570 -5.33 22.46 18.55
N LEU A 571 -4.40 21.52 18.77
CA LEU A 571 -3.31 21.65 19.73
C LEU A 571 -2.36 22.77 19.29
N ASN A 572 -2.66 23.99 19.73
CA ASN A 572 -1.84 25.16 19.53
C ASN A 572 -0.63 25.10 20.48
N LEU A 573 0.53 25.52 19.99
CA LEU A 573 1.77 25.65 20.76
C LEU A 573 1.60 26.51 22.02
N LEU A 574 0.63 27.43 22.02
CA LEU A 574 0.30 28.32 23.14
C LEU A 574 -0.12 27.59 24.42
N VAL A 575 -0.48 26.31 24.33
CA VAL A 575 -0.87 25.49 25.50
C VAL A 575 0.35 24.90 26.23
N PHE A 576 1.52 24.90 25.58
CA PHE A 576 2.75 24.36 26.16
C PHE A 576 3.63 25.49 26.70
N LYS A 577 4.17 25.29 27.90
CA LYS A 577 5.22 26.11 28.49
C LYS A 577 6.56 25.46 28.17
N GLU A 578 7.48 26.19 27.55
CA GLU A 578 8.87 25.71 27.41
C GLU A 578 9.55 25.77 28.78
N MET A 579 9.98 24.61 29.26
CA MET A 579 10.62 24.45 30.57
C MET A 579 12.14 24.45 30.47
N GLY A 580 12.67 24.13 29.28
CA GLY A 580 14.11 24.15 29.05
C GLY A 580 14.49 23.66 27.66
N ALA A 581 15.73 23.97 27.30
CA ALA A 581 16.39 23.51 26.09
C ALA A 581 17.84 23.16 26.40
N TRP A 582 18.37 22.16 25.70
CA TRP A 582 19.77 21.79 25.81
C TRP A 582 20.25 21.22 24.48
N TRP A 583 21.53 21.39 24.15
CA TRP A 583 22.08 20.84 22.91
C TRP A 583 23.49 20.31 23.12
N ARG A 584 23.87 19.39 22.24
CA ARG A 584 25.23 18.91 22.06
C ARG A 584 25.57 18.79 20.58
N GLN A 585 26.82 19.03 20.23
CA GLN A 585 27.39 18.72 18.93
C GLN A 585 28.16 17.41 19.02
N LEU A 586 27.94 16.49 18.08
CA LEU A 586 28.60 15.18 18.11
C LEU A 586 28.93 14.64 16.73
N LEU A 587 29.81 13.64 16.71
CA LEU A 587 30.16 12.83 15.56
C LEU A 587 29.61 11.41 15.78
N LYS A 588 28.99 10.82 14.77
CA LYS A 588 28.57 9.40 14.78
C LYS A 588 29.66 8.56 14.14
N ALA A 589 29.95 7.39 14.71
CA ALA A 589 30.87 6.43 14.10
C ALA A 589 30.29 5.92 12.77
N ASN A 590 31.10 5.95 11.71
CA ASN A 590 30.85 5.18 10.49
C ASN A 590 31.46 3.80 10.71
N ILE A 591 30.62 2.76 10.78
CA ILE A 591 31.06 1.39 11.02
C ILE A 591 30.93 0.61 9.72
N GLU A 592 32.05 0.06 9.23
CA GLU A 592 32.09 -0.84 8.08
C GLU A 592 32.74 -2.15 8.52
N ASN A 593 32.09 -3.29 8.23
CA ASN A 593 32.59 -4.62 8.62
C ASN A 593 32.96 -4.74 10.12
N ASN A 594 32.12 -4.19 11.01
CA ASN A 594 32.35 -4.14 12.46
C ASN A 594 33.65 -3.43 12.89
N ARG A 595 34.19 -2.53 12.05
CA ARG A 595 35.32 -1.67 12.37
C ARG A 595 34.94 -0.21 12.17
N LEU A 596 35.51 0.67 13.00
CA LEU A 596 35.38 2.11 12.83
C LEU A 596 36.08 2.53 11.53
N ALA A 597 35.29 2.81 10.49
CA ALA A 597 35.78 3.29 9.20
C ALA A 597 36.05 4.81 9.22
N GLY A 598 35.44 5.53 10.16
CA GLY A 598 35.66 6.96 10.35
C GLY A 598 34.55 7.60 11.17
N TRP A 599 34.52 8.93 11.20
CA TRP A 599 33.49 9.71 11.89
C TRP A 599 32.65 10.48 10.87
N SER A 600 31.36 10.63 11.15
CA SER A 600 30.46 11.48 10.37
C SER A 600 30.91 12.94 10.43
N ALA A 601 30.39 13.79 9.54
CA ALA A 601 30.48 15.24 9.74
C ALA A 601 29.81 15.64 11.08
N PRO A 602 30.28 16.72 11.75
CA PRO A 602 29.63 17.25 12.95
C PRO A 602 28.16 17.55 12.71
N PHE A 603 27.32 17.20 13.69
CA PHE A 603 25.92 17.63 13.70
C PHE A 603 25.47 17.89 15.14
N PHE A 604 24.40 18.67 15.28
CA PHE A 604 23.80 19.05 16.53
C PHE A 604 22.65 18.12 16.87
N GLU A 605 22.61 17.66 18.11
CA GLU A 605 21.42 17.17 18.78
C GLU A 605 20.87 18.27 19.68
N TYR A 606 19.63 18.68 19.43
CA TYR A 606 18.93 19.69 20.21
C TYR A 606 17.76 19.05 20.92
N TYR A 607 17.60 19.33 22.21
CA TYR A 607 16.56 18.80 23.07
C TYR A 607 15.68 19.93 23.57
N ILE A 608 14.37 19.75 23.50
CA ILE A 608 13.39 20.70 24.03
C ILE A 608 12.49 19.98 25.04
N HIS A 609 12.23 20.66 26.14
CA HIS A 609 11.41 20.24 27.25
C HIS A 609 10.18 21.17 27.34
N LEU A 610 8.99 20.60 27.09
CA LEU A 610 7.72 21.30 27.22
C LEU A 610 6.91 20.73 28.39
N ALA A 611 6.16 21.59 29.06
CA ALA A 611 5.13 21.21 30.03
C ALA A 611 3.74 21.66 29.57
N MET A 612 2.73 20.87 29.88
CA MET A 612 1.31 21.24 29.77
C MET A 612 0.65 21.04 31.13
N GLU A 613 -0.06 22.03 31.63
CA GLU A 613 -0.85 21.83 32.84
C GLU A 613 -1.89 20.71 32.64
N TYR A 614 -1.99 19.82 33.62
CA TYR A 614 -2.91 18.71 33.60
C TYR A 614 -4.38 19.17 33.55
N SER A 615 -4.67 20.35 34.11
CA SER A 615 -5.96 21.03 34.04
C SER A 615 -6.40 21.28 32.59
N VAL A 616 -5.47 21.71 31.72
CA VAL A 616 -5.73 21.95 30.30
C VAL A 616 -5.98 20.64 29.56
N TYR A 617 -5.19 19.60 29.86
CA TYR A 617 -5.43 18.25 29.35
C TYR A 617 -6.83 17.74 29.68
N VAL A 618 -7.27 17.85 30.94
CA VAL A 618 -8.61 17.45 31.40
C VAL A 618 -9.70 18.22 30.66
N LYS A 619 -9.55 19.55 30.54
CA LYS A 619 -10.50 20.41 29.82
C LYS A 619 -10.64 20.01 28.35
N MET A 620 -9.53 19.68 27.69
CA MET A 620 -9.53 19.23 26.29
C MET A 620 -10.24 17.87 26.13
N ARG A 621 -9.94 16.89 26.99
CA ARG A 621 -10.60 15.58 27.00
C ARG A 621 -12.11 15.72 27.17
N ASP A 622 -12.53 16.53 28.13
CA ASP A 622 -13.94 16.66 28.51
C ASP A 622 -14.73 17.41 27.43
N ASN A 623 -14.11 18.39 26.75
CA ASN A 623 -14.70 19.04 25.58
C ASN A 623 -14.88 18.06 24.41
N LEU A 624 -13.88 17.23 24.13
CA LEU A 624 -13.97 16.19 23.10
C LEU A 624 -15.15 15.23 23.37
N LEU A 625 -15.30 14.80 24.63
CA LEU A 625 -16.41 13.96 25.06
C LEU A 625 -17.76 14.68 24.91
N LYS A 626 -17.85 15.95 25.31
CA LYS A 626 -19.06 16.77 25.10
C LYS A 626 -19.46 16.85 23.63
N ASP A 627 -18.51 16.99 22.71
CA ASP A 627 -18.78 17.03 21.26
C ASP A 627 -19.24 15.68 20.70
N ILE A 628 -18.76 14.58 21.28
CA ILE A 628 -19.16 13.23 20.88
C ILE A 628 -20.59 12.90 21.34
N LYS A 629 -21.02 13.38 22.52
CA LYS A 629 -22.33 13.05 23.12
C LYS A 629 -23.55 13.32 22.20
N PRO A 630 -23.74 14.50 21.57
CA PRO A 630 -24.89 14.77 20.70
C PRO A 630 -24.99 13.83 19.49
N THR A 631 -23.84 13.36 19.01
CA THR A 631 -23.79 12.55 17.79
C THR A 631 -24.25 11.10 18.01
N LEU A 632 -24.28 10.62 19.26
CA LEU A 632 -24.44 9.19 19.58
C LEU A 632 -25.90 8.70 19.70
N LYS A 633 -26.91 9.58 19.67
CA LYS A 633 -28.34 9.24 19.92
C LYS A 633 -28.49 8.15 21.00
N LEU A 634 -28.13 8.50 22.24
CA LEU A 634 -28.06 7.55 23.35
C LEU A 634 -29.45 7.24 23.95
N SER A 635 -29.72 5.97 24.24
CA SER A 635 -30.89 5.57 25.04
C SER A 635 -30.76 6.03 26.50
N LYS A 636 -31.85 5.97 27.29
CA LYS A 636 -31.81 6.33 28.73
C LYS A 636 -30.76 5.52 29.52
N ILE A 637 -30.61 4.23 29.20
CA ILE A 637 -29.63 3.34 29.85
C ILE A 637 -28.20 3.76 29.45
N GLN A 638 -27.98 4.03 28.17
CA GLN A 638 -26.70 4.48 27.64
C GLN A 638 -26.29 5.88 28.14
N LEU A 639 -27.25 6.76 28.41
CA LEU A 639 -27.01 8.06 29.05
C LEU A 639 -26.52 7.89 30.49
N LYS A 640 -27.12 6.98 31.26
CA LYS A 640 -26.66 6.65 32.62
C LYS A 640 -25.26 6.05 32.61
N PHE A 641 -24.97 5.18 31.64
CA PHE A 641 -23.63 4.63 31.44
C PHE A 641 -22.60 5.70 31.07
N TYR A 642 -22.96 6.62 30.16
CA TYR A 642 -22.12 7.75 29.78
C TYR A 642 -21.85 8.70 30.96
N GLN A 643 -22.83 8.93 31.85
CA GLN A 643 -22.61 9.69 33.09
C GLN A 643 -21.64 8.97 34.03
N ASN A 644 -21.76 7.65 34.19
CA ASN A 644 -20.84 6.87 35.00
C ASN A 644 -19.40 6.90 34.46
N LEU A 645 -19.22 6.92 33.13
CA LEU A 645 -17.92 7.13 32.49
C LEU A 645 -17.30 8.47 32.89
N LEU A 646 -18.07 9.56 32.85
CA LEU A 646 -17.58 10.89 33.24
C LEU A 646 -17.19 10.94 34.72
N ILE A 647 -17.98 10.35 35.62
CA ILE A 647 -17.66 10.25 37.05
C ILE A 647 -16.36 9.47 37.25
N LYS A 648 -16.16 8.39 36.49
CA LYS A 648 -14.95 7.57 36.62
C LYS A 648 -13.70 8.30 36.12
N LEU A 649 -13.79 9.04 35.02
CA LEU A 649 -12.70 9.86 34.52
C LEU A 649 -12.28 10.91 35.56
N GLN A 650 -13.23 11.56 36.24
CA GLN A 650 -12.94 12.48 37.33
C GLN A 650 -12.25 11.80 38.53
N GLN A 651 -12.54 10.52 38.80
CA GLN A 651 -11.84 9.74 39.82
C GLN A 651 -10.40 9.40 39.41
N LEU A 652 -10.18 9.10 38.13
CA LEU A 652 -8.83 8.82 37.59
C LEU A 652 -7.95 10.07 37.58
N ASP A 653 -8.52 11.25 37.31
CA ASP A 653 -7.78 12.52 37.34
C ASP A 653 -7.19 12.84 38.71
N LYS A 654 -7.89 12.40 39.78
CA LYS A 654 -7.46 12.53 41.17
C LYS A 654 -6.37 11.54 41.57
N LYS A 655 -6.09 10.50 40.79
CA LYS A 655 -4.97 9.57 41.04
C LYS A 655 -3.67 10.16 40.49
N THR A 656 -2.63 10.18 41.33
CA THR A 656 -1.46 11.06 41.13
C THR A 656 -0.37 10.50 40.22
N ASN A 657 -0.26 9.17 40.02
CA ASN A 657 0.87 8.58 39.31
C ASN A 657 0.45 7.70 38.13
N TYR A 658 0.69 8.17 36.91
CA TYR A 658 0.67 7.35 35.69
C TYR A 658 2.10 7.19 35.18
N ASN A 659 2.59 5.95 35.09
CA ASN A 659 3.91 5.66 34.53
C ASN A 659 3.77 5.27 33.05
N LEU A 660 4.37 6.06 32.15
CA LEU A 660 4.18 5.96 30.68
C LEU A 660 5.34 5.24 29.95
N GLY A 661 6.26 4.60 30.68
CA GLY A 661 7.55 4.12 30.15
C GLY A 661 7.51 3.20 28.91
N GLU A 662 6.51 2.32 28.76
CA GLU A 662 6.45 1.41 27.58
C GLU A 662 5.97 2.11 26.29
N THR A 663 5.34 3.28 26.42
CA THR A 663 4.68 4.01 25.34
C THR A 663 5.65 4.72 24.38
N ASN A 664 6.88 5.00 24.84
CA ASN A 664 7.82 5.87 24.13
C ASN A 664 8.47 5.20 22.91
N LYS A 665 8.78 3.90 23.00
CA LYS A 665 9.45 3.15 21.92
C LYS A 665 8.62 3.05 20.64
N GLU A 666 7.30 3.04 20.73
CA GLU A 666 6.40 2.94 19.56
C GLU A 666 6.10 4.30 18.91
N VAL A 667 6.10 5.37 19.70
CA VAL A 667 5.88 6.76 19.25
C VAL A 667 7.18 7.34 18.65
N GLU A 668 8.33 7.13 19.27
CA GLU A 668 9.65 7.54 18.73
C GLU A 668 9.94 6.88 17.38
N LYS A 669 9.68 5.56 17.24
CA LYS A 669 9.83 4.84 15.95
C LYS A 669 8.96 5.43 14.83
N LYS A 670 7.76 5.94 15.14
CA LYS A 670 6.84 6.53 14.14
C LYS A 670 7.14 8.00 13.82
N LEU A 671 7.81 8.74 14.71
CA LEU A 671 8.09 10.18 14.56
C LEU A 671 9.39 10.48 13.81
N VAL A 672 10.47 9.74 14.08
CA VAL A 672 11.78 9.89 13.39
C VAL A 672 11.62 9.72 11.87
N TYR A 673 10.68 8.86 11.45
CA TYR A 673 10.39 8.58 10.04
C TYR A 673 9.60 9.70 9.32
N LYS A 674 8.83 10.53 10.04
CA LYS A 674 8.02 11.61 9.43
C LYS A 674 8.77 12.94 9.28
N ALA A 675 9.68 13.26 10.21
CA ALA A 675 10.46 14.50 10.17
C ALA A 675 11.51 14.50 9.04
N LYS A 676 12.22 13.37 8.84
CA LYS A 676 13.16 13.20 7.71
C LYS A 676 12.48 13.47 6.36
N LYS A 677 11.23 13.02 6.20
CA LYS A 677 10.42 13.19 4.97
C LYS A 677 9.86 14.60 4.77
N GLN A 678 9.80 15.44 5.82
CA GLN A 678 9.33 16.82 5.75
C GLN A 678 10.47 17.82 5.52
N ILE A 679 11.71 17.50 5.89
CA ILE A 679 12.86 18.41 5.74
C ILE A 679 13.46 18.33 4.34
N ASP A 680 13.50 17.15 3.71
CA ASP A 680 13.82 17.02 2.27
C ASP A 680 12.78 17.68 1.36
N LYS A 681 11.65 18.14 1.91
CA LYS A 681 10.63 18.94 1.21
C LYS A 681 10.63 20.43 1.60
N ARG A 682 11.49 20.86 2.53
CA ARG A 682 11.51 22.24 3.07
C ARG A 682 12.61 23.14 2.50
N GLU A 683 13.22 22.79 1.38
CA GLU A 683 13.86 23.79 0.51
C GLU A 683 12.85 24.83 -0.04
N THR A 684 11.55 24.64 0.19
CA THR A 684 10.50 25.64 -0.09
C THR A 684 10.20 26.60 1.08
N GLY A 685 10.87 26.46 2.23
CA GLY A 685 10.61 27.25 3.45
C GLY A 685 11.13 28.69 3.42
N GLU A 686 12.20 28.96 2.68
CA GLU A 686 12.73 30.33 2.50
C GLU A 686 11.86 31.21 1.59
N PHE A 687 10.84 30.64 0.93
CA PHE A 687 10.04 31.38 -0.06
C PHE A 687 9.08 32.40 0.59
N ASN A 688 8.62 32.14 1.82
CA ASN A 688 7.60 32.99 2.46
C ASN A 688 8.13 34.31 3.02
N GLN A 689 9.44 34.46 3.23
CA GLN A 689 10.02 35.77 3.62
C GLN A 689 10.45 36.63 2.42
N LYS A 690 10.59 36.05 1.21
CA LYS A 690 10.99 36.81 0.02
C LYS A 690 9.83 37.58 -0.63
N ILE A 691 8.59 37.08 -0.64
CA ILE A 691 7.52 37.64 -1.50
C ILE A 691 7.13 39.10 -1.16
N ILE A 692 7.32 39.57 0.07
CA ILE A 692 6.95 40.93 0.48
C ILE A 692 7.89 41.96 -0.17
N GLY A 693 7.37 42.77 -1.09
CA GLY A 693 8.15 43.75 -1.83
C GLY A 693 7.51 44.09 -3.19
N LYS A 694 8.16 44.98 -3.94
CA LYS A 694 7.79 45.32 -5.32
C LYS A 694 8.62 44.49 -6.28
N TRP A 695 7.94 43.69 -7.08
CA TRP A 695 8.51 42.80 -8.07
C TRP A 695 8.23 43.37 -9.46
N THR A 696 9.24 43.49 -10.30
CA THR A 696 9.05 43.91 -11.70
C THR A 696 9.34 42.72 -12.58
N CYS A 697 8.32 42.24 -13.28
CA CYS A 697 8.48 41.21 -14.30
C CYS A 697 9.18 41.84 -15.50
N VAL A 698 10.43 41.43 -15.72
CA VAL A 698 11.27 41.88 -16.84
C VAL A 698 11.33 40.85 -17.98
N SER A 699 10.98 39.57 -17.72
CA SER A 699 10.66 38.59 -18.77
C SER A 699 9.93 37.37 -18.18
N MET A 700 8.97 36.79 -18.91
CA MET A 700 8.33 35.51 -18.57
C MET A 700 8.06 34.61 -19.80
N GLY A 701 8.81 34.81 -20.89
CA GLY A 701 8.53 34.17 -22.18
C GLY A 701 7.19 34.63 -22.80
N GLU A 702 6.61 33.82 -23.69
CA GLU A 702 5.39 34.14 -24.47
C GLU A 702 4.07 34.14 -23.66
N VAL A 703 4.12 33.79 -22.36
CA VAL A 703 2.91 33.56 -21.54
C VAL A 703 2.07 34.82 -21.36
N LEU A 704 2.68 35.96 -20.99
CA LEU A 704 1.96 37.23 -20.77
C LEU A 704 1.52 37.92 -22.07
N PRO A 705 2.35 37.96 -23.14
CA PRO A 705 1.90 38.38 -24.46
C PRO A 705 0.71 37.57 -24.98
N GLY A 706 0.64 36.27 -24.66
CA GLY A 706 -0.50 35.41 -25.00
C GLY A 706 -1.84 35.81 -24.37
N PHE A 707 -1.83 36.60 -23.30
CA PHE A 707 -3.02 37.20 -22.68
C PHE A 707 -3.21 38.70 -23.06
N GLY A 708 -2.35 39.21 -23.96
CA GLY A 708 -2.33 40.60 -24.41
C GLY A 708 -1.72 41.57 -23.40
N ILE A 709 -0.87 41.09 -22.49
CA ILE A 709 -0.24 41.91 -21.45
C ILE A 709 1.19 42.26 -21.86
N ASP A 710 1.47 43.55 -21.97
CA ASP A 710 2.78 44.10 -22.31
C ASP A 710 3.71 44.14 -21.08
N ILE A 711 5.00 43.90 -21.31
CA ILE A 711 6.08 43.91 -20.30
C ILE A 711 6.80 45.26 -20.40
N PRO A 712 7.17 45.93 -19.29
CA PRO A 712 7.20 45.44 -17.91
C PRO A 712 5.86 45.52 -17.18
N ALA A 713 5.58 44.49 -16.38
CA ALA A 713 4.48 44.45 -15.43
C ALA A 713 5.03 44.40 -14.00
N ALA A 714 4.48 45.21 -13.09
CA ALA A 714 4.94 45.32 -11.70
C ALA A 714 3.91 44.74 -10.73
N LEU A 715 4.33 43.80 -9.89
CA LEU A 715 3.50 43.17 -8.87
C LEU A 715 4.03 43.51 -7.48
N THR A 716 3.19 44.07 -6.61
CA THR A 716 3.55 44.46 -5.24
C THR A 716 2.74 43.66 -4.24
N PHE A 717 3.42 43.05 -3.28
CA PHE A 717 2.81 42.35 -2.15
C PHE A 717 3.04 43.13 -0.85
N THR A 718 2.00 43.31 -0.06
CA THR A 718 2.04 43.96 1.25
C THR A 718 1.93 42.94 2.38
N ARG A 719 2.43 43.31 3.57
CA ARG A 719 2.43 42.44 4.77
C ARG A 719 1.04 41.99 5.21
N ASP A 720 -0.02 42.72 4.89
CA ASP A 720 -1.41 42.41 5.22
C ASP A 720 -2.07 41.46 4.20
N GLY A 721 -1.29 40.88 3.29
CA GLY A 721 -1.75 39.92 2.29
C GLY A 721 -2.49 40.55 1.12
N ARG A 722 -2.24 41.84 0.86
CA ARG A 722 -2.73 42.55 -0.33
C ARG A 722 -1.63 42.70 -1.39
N TYR A 723 -2.07 43.17 -2.54
CA TYR A 723 -1.68 42.74 -3.86
C TYR A 723 -1.98 43.91 -4.78
N SER A 724 -0.99 44.39 -5.52
CA SER A 724 -1.24 45.33 -6.61
C SER A 724 -0.42 44.95 -7.81
N TRP A 725 -1.10 44.59 -8.90
CA TRP A 725 -0.50 44.26 -10.18
C TRP A 725 -0.75 45.37 -11.17
N THR A 726 0.31 46.05 -11.59
CA THR A 726 0.28 47.08 -12.61
C THR A 726 0.84 46.51 -13.91
N TYR A 727 0.07 46.55 -14.99
CA TYR A 727 0.51 46.08 -16.30
C TYR A 727 -0.11 46.91 -17.42
N ILE A 728 0.42 46.81 -18.63
CA ILE A 728 -0.15 47.47 -19.81
C ILE A 728 -0.87 46.42 -20.65
N ARG A 729 -2.07 46.72 -21.14
CA ARG A 729 -2.84 45.84 -22.03
C ARG A 729 -3.48 46.67 -23.11
N GLY A 730 -3.08 46.45 -24.37
CA GLY A 730 -3.58 47.24 -25.50
C GLY A 730 -3.21 48.73 -25.42
N GLY A 731 -2.05 49.07 -24.85
CA GLY A 731 -1.60 50.45 -24.68
C GLY A 731 -2.13 51.18 -23.43
N GLU A 732 -3.11 50.62 -22.72
CA GLU A 732 -3.63 51.19 -21.47
C GLU A 732 -2.96 50.58 -20.24
N LYS A 733 -2.63 51.42 -19.27
CA LYS A 733 -2.08 50.99 -17.97
C LYS A 733 -3.23 50.57 -17.04
N ILE A 734 -3.25 49.29 -16.68
CA ILE A 734 -4.22 48.69 -15.77
C ILE A 734 -3.55 48.43 -14.41
N ILE A 735 -4.28 48.69 -13.32
CA ILE A 735 -3.88 48.34 -11.95
C ILE A 735 -4.95 47.43 -11.38
N ASP A 736 -4.62 46.16 -11.20
CA ASP A 736 -5.47 45.18 -10.54
C ASP A 736 -5.01 44.99 -9.08
N SER A 737 -5.94 44.79 -8.16
CA SER A 737 -5.61 44.62 -6.75
C SER A 737 -6.57 43.68 -6.04
N GLY A 738 -6.06 42.97 -5.05
CA GLY A 738 -6.84 41.98 -4.32
C GLY A 738 -6.29 41.67 -2.94
N LYS A 739 -6.85 40.63 -2.32
CA LYS A 739 -6.32 40.03 -1.11
C LYS A 739 -6.08 38.56 -1.41
N TYR A 740 -4.86 38.09 -1.23
CA TYR A 740 -4.58 36.68 -1.43
C TYR A 740 -5.16 35.86 -0.28
N PHE A 741 -5.71 34.69 -0.58
CA PHE A 741 -5.69 33.55 0.32
C PHE A 741 -4.65 32.59 -0.26
N LEU A 742 -3.61 32.25 0.49
CA LEU A 742 -2.70 31.17 0.09
C LEU A 742 -3.50 29.85 0.17
N ILE A 743 -3.61 29.13 -0.94
CA ILE A 743 -3.92 27.69 -0.94
C ILE A 743 -2.61 26.93 -0.86
#